data_AF-A0A3Q1G8Y6-F1
#
_entry.id   AF-A0A3Q1G8Y6-F1
#
_cell.length_a   1.000
_cell.length_b   1.000
_cell.length_c   1.000
_cell.angle_alpha   90.00
_cell.angle_beta   90.00
_cell.angle_gamma   90.00
#
_symmetry.space_group_name_H-M   'P 1'
#
loop_
_entity.id
_entity.type
_entity.pdbx_description
1 polymer ?
#
loop_
_entity_poly.entity_id
_entity_poly.type
_entity_poly.pdbx_seq_one_letter_code
_entity_poly.pdbx_strand_id
1 'polypeptide(L)'
;MTRHFVVPDELRRKYKLKWDAESLKYLGIILTKDLTKLFNANYKPLSTKIKADLHRWNFIPFLNLNSRINTIKMNILPRLLYIFRTLPVEVDDSCFKEWDKLISRFIWQEKRPRIRYNSLQSRKEKGGMALPFLKKYFSASQLIPLLHWCNSNYKAKWKELEFNQKVSFPLQAVIADKSLLKQLEECKNPWINLTWQEIVKSSEIQDMLKLFRWVAYDSDFSPNRTDETFQSWIKKGLTTYLSFSEKHILHIYHSSSTQVICLQSFTRRWLAQQAVDRLKKERQRRLTWLQMQERKRREEKEEQLRDRRQRWTNPERREDLNLLYHALEKWRREEEQQINSFLRGAERKAALCLLLEQETELIATIGRHHITFQNNNYDKIIQHLLDKAVAPHQWRAADGRLIEMDNLHTIRARELRDLYSNISLFTVSQEQRSHILMTLKHTVNEHKCLLTRDIVDLIDREVDLMKRGVQTRNLEGLRKRICTLFLQYIKTQAFNPAVSKLLKVPQNPSELNKDVLLCRSCQRYLRSTNFIAFAKGLSTRCKDCTRLDNIARPRNDFSCYQSILRRLIVAEQQLSKESKIPFLLKVEDIRYLIEVVWLSQSALNASSDLYNLMLVRWEHQKDWSPWNCILLSKEEASAHFEVEDVNKAYEMTFIHKVKHKHRLAQRYFSQISIMAEYLDSAAPPAAALSNQLLSKPITMATHRLATDPSPDSAH
;
A
#
# COMPACT_ATOMS: atom_id res chain seq x y z
N MET A 1 25.03 -13.41 55.34
CA MET A 1 24.32 -14.70 55.23
C MET A 1 23.25 -14.54 54.16
N THR A 2 23.45 -15.18 53.01
CA THR A 2 22.46 -15.25 51.94
C THR A 2 21.26 -16.06 52.43
N ARG A 3 20.04 -15.59 52.19
CA ARG A 3 18.77 -16.15 52.70
C ARG A 3 18.52 -17.63 52.33
N HIS A 4 19.37 -18.25 51.51
CA HIS A 4 19.18 -19.60 50.96
C HIS A 4 20.46 -20.45 50.95
N PHE A 5 21.45 -20.19 51.81
CA PHE A 5 22.60 -21.10 51.93
C PHE A 5 22.28 -22.27 52.86
N VAL A 6 22.01 -23.44 52.29
CA VAL A 6 21.94 -24.72 53.02
C VAL A 6 23.37 -25.24 53.15
N VAL A 7 23.88 -25.35 54.38
CA VAL A 7 25.26 -25.77 54.64
C VAL A 7 25.43 -27.24 54.24
N PRO A 8 26.33 -27.57 53.30
CA PRO A 8 26.64 -28.96 52.93
C PRO A 8 27.12 -29.79 54.13
N ASP A 9 26.77 -31.08 54.17
CA ASP A 9 27.08 -31.98 55.29
C ASP A 9 28.59 -32.21 55.51
N GLU A 10 29.42 -31.97 54.49
CA GLU A 10 30.88 -31.98 54.60
C GLU A 10 31.41 -30.82 55.46
N LEU A 11 30.84 -29.62 55.30
CA LEU A 11 31.23 -28.44 56.08
C LEU A 11 30.74 -28.53 57.52
N ARG A 12 29.56 -29.15 57.73
CA ARG A 12 29.01 -29.44 59.06
C ARG A 12 29.93 -30.37 59.87
N ARG A 13 30.52 -31.37 59.20
CA ARG A 13 31.50 -32.30 59.79
C ARG A 13 32.87 -31.66 60.03
N LYS A 14 33.31 -30.77 59.13
CA LYS A 14 34.65 -30.14 59.19
C LYS A 14 34.79 -29.06 60.27
N TYR A 15 33.73 -28.30 60.56
CA TYR A 15 33.77 -27.24 61.57
C TYR A 15 32.71 -27.42 62.65
N LYS A 16 33.15 -27.43 63.91
CA LYS A 16 32.30 -27.57 65.11
C LYS A 16 31.57 -26.25 65.45
N LEU A 17 30.79 -25.73 64.52
CA LEU A 17 29.95 -24.55 64.74
C LEU A 17 28.51 -24.97 65.07
N LYS A 18 27.79 -24.14 65.83
CA LYS A 18 26.34 -24.33 66.07
C LYS A 18 25.55 -23.86 64.84
N TRP A 19 25.53 -24.69 63.80
CA TRP A 19 24.98 -24.36 62.49
C TRP A 19 23.46 -24.05 62.49
N ASP A 20 22.73 -24.61 63.45
CA ASP A 20 21.27 -24.43 63.57
C ASP A 20 20.87 -23.30 64.54
N ALA A 21 21.83 -22.49 65.01
CA ALA A 21 21.54 -21.37 65.90
C ALA A 21 20.68 -20.29 65.20
N GLU A 22 19.60 -19.84 65.86
CA GLU A 22 18.72 -18.81 65.32
C GLU A 22 19.32 -17.39 65.39
N SER A 23 20.33 -17.19 66.25
CA SER A 23 21.06 -15.93 66.36
C SER A 23 22.52 -16.14 66.78
N LEU A 24 23.37 -15.18 66.41
CA LEU A 24 24.79 -15.14 66.74
C LEU A 24 25.12 -13.79 67.37
N LYS A 25 25.74 -13.80 68.55
CA LYS A 25 26.27 -12.57 69.16
C LYS A 25 27.71 -12.34 68.70
N TYR A 26 27.96 -11.23 68.02
CA TYR A 26 29.28 -10.84 67.55
C TYR A 26 29.55 -9.35 67.84
N LEU A 27 30.67 -9.06 68.50
CA LEU A 27 31.06 -7.70 68.93
C LEU A 27 29.94 -6.93 69.68
N GLY A 28 29.09 -7.64 70.41
CA GLY A 28 27.97 -7.04 71.15
C GLY A 28 26.67 -6.86 70.35
N ILE A 29 26.66 -7.20 69.07
CA ILE A 29 25.49 -7.19 68.18
C ILE A 29 24.91 -8.60 68.05
N ILE A 30 23.60 -8.72 68.13
CA ILE A 30 22.86 -9.97 67.92
C ILE A 30 22.44 -10.04 66.45
N LEU A 31 23.08 -10.93 65.69
CA LEU A 31 22.76 -11.21 64.30
C LEU A 31 21.74 -12.35 64.25
N THR A 32 20.49 -12.04 63.93
CA THR A 32 19.40 -13.03 63.78
C THR A 32 19.42 -13.64 62.37
N LYS A 33 19.03 -14.91 62.25
CA LYS A 33 18.85 -15.59 60.95
C LYS A 33 17.83 -14.88 60.06
N ASP A 34 16.79 -14.33 60.68
CA ASP A 34 15.81 -13.45 60.04
C ASP A 34 16.20 -11.98 60.22
N LEU A 35 16.44 -11.28 59.11
CA LEU A 35 16.87 -9.88 59.09
C LEU A 35 15.82 -8.92 59.65
N THR A 36 14.53 -9.26 59.55
CA THR A 36 13.44 -8.40 60.05
C THR A 36 13.48 -8.24 61.58
N LYS A 37 14.05 -9.23 62.28
CA LYS A 37 14.16 -9.26 63.74
C LYS A 37 15.37 -8.47 64.27
N LEU A 38 16.28 -8.01 63.41
CA LEU A 38 17.51 -7.30 63.81
C LEU A 38 17.22 -6.00 64.58
N PHE A 39 16.19 -5.26 64.18
CA PHE A 39 15.77 -4.03 64.87
C PHE A 39 15.40 -4.35 66.32
N ASN A 40 14.49 -5.30 66.50
CA ASN A 40 13.99 -5.70 67.81
C ASN A 40 15.09 -6.31 68.69
N ALA A 41 16.02 -7.06 68.12
CA ALA A 41 17.09 -7.71 68.87
C ALA A 41 18.17 -6.74 69.38
N ASN A 42 18.41 -5.61 68.69
CA ASN A 42 19.53 -4.71 68.99
C ASN A 42 19.09 -3.31 69.45
N TYR A 43 18.17 -2.67 68.72
CA TYR A 43 17.75 -1.29 69.02
C TYR A 43 16.85 -1.22 70.25
N LYS A 44 15.85 -2.11 70.38
CA LYS A 44 14.96 -2.10 71.56
C LYS A 44 15.71 -2.27 72.89
N PRO A 45 16.62 -3.25 73.06
CA PRO A 45 17.39 -3.37 74.30
C PRO A 45 18.32 -2.18 74.57
N LEU A 46 18.82 -1.51 73.52
CA LEU A 46 19.60 -0.29 73.70
C LEU A 46 18.71 0.86 74.18
N SER A 47 17.53 1.05 73.57
CA SER A 47 16.54 2.06 73.96
C SER A 47 16.11 1.92 75.43
N THR A 48 15.84 0.69 75.89
CA THR A 48 15.47 0.44 77.28
C THR A 48 16.61 0.76 78.25
N LYS A 49 17.85 0.40 77.89
CA LYS A 49 19.03 0.77 78.68
C LYS A 49 19.23 2.29 78.73
N ILE A 50 19.10 2.98 77.60
CA ILE A 50 19.20 4.45 77.54
C ILE A 50 18.12 5.07 78.44
N LYS A 51 16.88 4.59 78.39
CA LYS A 51 15.79 5.06 79.26
C LYS A 51 16.11 4.87 80.75
N ALA A 52 16.63 3.70 81.13
CA ALA A 52 17.02 3.42 82.51
C ALA A 52 18.21 4.29 82.96
N ASP A 53 19.23 4.48 82.11
CA ASP A 53 20.38 5.33 82.39
C ASP A 53 19.98 6.80 82.55
N LEU A 54 19.14 7.32 81.66
CA LEU A 54 18.61 8.68 81.74
C LEU A 54 17.80 8.91 83.02
N HIS A 55 16.98 7.92 83.42
CA HIS A 55 16.23 7.97 84.67
C HIS A 55 17.19 8.01 85.88
N ARG A 56 18.19 7.12 85.92
CA ARG A 56 19.20 7.06 86.98
C ARG A 56 20.00 8.37 87.08
N TRP A 57 20.44 8.92 85.96
CA TRP A 57 21.22 10.17 85.93
C TRP A 57 20.38 11.41 86.27
N ASN A 58 19.05 11.31 86.19
CA ASN A 58 18.18 12.44 86.51
C ASN A 58 18.30 12.86 87.98
N PHE A 59 18.57 11.91 88.88
CA PHE A 59 18.73 12.12 90.33
C PHE A 59 20.07 12.75 90.73
N ILE A 60 21.01 12.96 89.80
CA ILE A 60 22.30 13.59 90.11
C ILE A 60 22.07 15.11 90.29
N PRO A 61 22.28 15.66 91.52
CA PRO A 61 21.81 17.00 91.88
C PRO A 61 22.57 18.15 91.20
N PHE A 62 23.83 17.94 90.78
CA PHE A 62 24.70 19.03 90.30
C PHE A 62 24.84 19.13 88.77
N LEU A 63 23.98 18.47 87.99
CA LEU A 63 24.03 18.53 86.53
C LEU A 63 23.23 19.71 85.95
N ASN A 64 23.94 20.76 85.51
CA ASN A 64 23.36 21.88 84.75
C ASN A 64 23.02 21.48 83.29
N LEU A 65 22.31 22.36 82.57
CA LEU A 65 21.84 22.11 81.19
C LEU A 65 22.96 21.70 80.22
N ASN A 66 24.12 22.38 80.29
CA ASN A 66 25.26 22.10 79.42
C ASN A 66 25.90 20.75 79.76
N SER A 67 26.05 20.43 81.05
CA SER A 67 26.56 19.14 81.52
C SER A 67 25.64 17.99 81.09
N ARG A 68 24.32 18.17 81.16
CA ARG A 68 23.34 17.17 80.68
C ARG A 68 23.47 16.92 79.17
N ILE A 69 23.60 17.99 78.37
CA ILE A 69 23.81 17.88 76.93
C ILE A 69 25.14 17.16 76.62
N ASN A 70 26.21 17.45 77.36
CA ASN A 70 27.49 16.77 77.19
C ASN A 70 27.39 15.28 77.57
N THR A 71 26.64 14.92 78.60
CA THR A 71 26.37 13.51 78.95
C THR A 71 25.70 12.77 77.78
N ILE A 72 24.74 13.39 77.09
CA ILE A 72 24.13 12.81 75.88
C ILE A 72 25.18 12.59 74.80
N LYS A 73 26.04 13.59 74.53
CA LYS A 73 27.10 13.52 73.52
C LYS A 73 28.16 12.46 73.81
N MET A 74 28.54 12.31 75.07
CA MET A 74 29.65 11.43 75.47
C MET A 74 29.21 9.99 75.70
N ASN A 75 27.97 9.76 76.14
CA ASN A 75 27.52 8.41 76.51
C ASN A 75 26.45 7.85 75.57
N ILE A 76 25.42 8.62 75.22
CA ILE A 76 24.27 8.09 74.45
C ILE A 76 24.57 8.10 72.95
N LEU A 77 25.12 9.20 72.44
CA LEU A 77 25.45 9.33 71.02
C LEU A 77 26.43 8.24 70.54
N PRO A 78 27.55 7.91 71.22
CA PRO A 78 28.47 6.90 70.73
C PRO A 78 27.87 5.50 70.70
N ARG A 79 26.98 5.17 71.66
CA ARG A 79 26.26 3.89 71.71
C ARG A 79 25.29 3.73 70.54
N LEU A 80 24.56 4.80 70.21
CA LEU A 80 23.66 4.81 69.05
C LEU A 80 24.44 4.78 67.74
N LEU A 81 25.52 5.56 67.62
CA LEU A 81 26.40 5.59 66.44
C LEU A 81 27.01 4.23 66.13
N TYR A 82 27.39 3.47 67.17
CA TYR A 82 27.90 2.12 66.99
C TYR A 82 26.90 1.23 66.26
N ILE A 83 25.63 1.21 66.70
CA ILE A 83 24.59 0.40 66.05
C ILE A 83 24.22 0.97 64.67
N PHE A 84 24.11 2.30 64.55
CA PHE A 84 23.81 2.97 63.27
C PHE A 84 24.84 2.65 62.19
N ARG A 85 26.13 2.50 62.54
CA ARG A 85 27.18 2.19 61.56
C ARG A 85 27.29 0.69 61.25
N THR A 86 26.86 -0.17 62.18
CA THR A 86 27.10 -1.62 62.08
C THR A 86 25.93 -2.39 61.49
N LEU A 87 24.70 -1.87 61.64
CA LEU A 87 23.48 -2.52 61.14
C LEU A 87 22.82 -1.67 60.04
N PRO A 88 22.58 -2.24 58.85
CA PRO A 88 21.85 -1.58 57.75
C PRO A 88 20.33 -1.74 57.94
N VAL A 89 19.80 -1.26 59.06
CA VAL A 89 18.39 -1.45 59.44
C VAL A 89 17.68 -0.11 59.43
N GLU A 90 16.53 -0.03 58.78
CA GLU A 90 15.66 1.15 58.86
C GLU A 90 15.18 1.38 60.29
N VAL A 91 15.21 2.65 60.69
CA VAL A 91 14.71 3.10 61.98
C VAL A 91 13.56 4.04 61.71
N ASP A 92 12.37 3.68 62.17
CA ASP A 92 11.18 4.51 62.02
C ASP A 92 11.34 5.88 62.69
N ASP A 93 10.76 6.90 62.08
CA ASP A 93 10.71 8.27 62.62
C ASP A 93 10.06 8.35 64.01
N SER A 94 9.16 7.43 64.34
CA SER A 94 8.56 7.31 65.66
C SER A 94 9.61 7.01 66.74
N CYS A 95 10.60 6.18 66.44
CA CYS A 95 11.66 5.80 67.36
C CYS A 95 12.61 6.98 67.63
N PHE A 96 12.97 7.74 66.59
CA PHE A 96 13.75 8.98 66.77
C PHE A 96 13.01 10.01 67.62
N LYS A 97 11.70 10.19 67.39
CA LYS A 97 10.86 11.09 68.22
C LYS A 97 10.79 10.61 69.67
N GLU A 98 10.76 9.31 69.92
CA GLU A 98 10.79 8.74 71.28
C GLU A 98 12.12 9.03 71.98
N TRP A 99 13.25 8.81 71.30
CA TRP A 99 14.57 9.15 71.85
C TRP A 99 14.72 10.64 72.10
N ASP A 100 14.32 11.49 71.17
CA ASP A 100 14.36 12.94 71.32
C ASP A 100 13.50 13.41 72.50
N LYS A 101 12.34 12.77 72.71
CA LYS A 101 11.46 13.03 73.87
C LYS A 101 12.12 12.62 75.19
N LEU A 102 12.74 11.44 75.26
CA LEU A 102 13.47 10.98 76.45
C LEU A 102 14.65 11.90 76.78
N ILE A 103 15.43 12.27 75.76
CA ILE A 103 16.55 13.20 75.88
C ILE A 103 16.07 14.58 76.33
N SER A 104 14.97 15.09 75.75
CA SER A 104 14.38 16.36 76.15
C SER A 104 13.96 16.36 77.61
N ARG A 105 13.25 15.31 78.06
CA ARG A 105 12.85 15.18 79.48
C ARG A 105 14.03 15.17 80.42
N PHE A 106 15.10 14.44 80.08
CA PHE A 106 16.32 14.42 80.87
C PHE A 106 17.02 15.79 80.93
N ILE A 107 17.17 16.47 79.79
CA ILE A 107 17.82 17.78 79.71
C ILE A 107 17.08 18.81 80.56
N TRP A 108 15.74 18.74 80.60
CA TRP A 108 14.89 19.66 81.33
C TRP A 108 14.46 19.18 82.72
N GLN A 109 14.99 18.06 83.23
CA GLN A 109 14.61 17.51 84.55
C GLN A 109 13.10 17.29 84.70
N GLU A 110 12.44 16.73 83.67
CA GLU A 110 10.98 16.57 83.58
C GLU A 110 10.17 17.90 83.61
N LYS A 111 10.84 19.06 83.60
CA LYS A 111 10.20 20.38 83.48
C LYS A 111 9.89 20.72 82.03
N ARG A 112 9.00 21.71 81.82
CA ARG A 112 8.64 22.19 80.47
C ARG A 112 9.86 22.79 79.76
N PRO A 113 10.17 22.36 78.52
CA PRO A 113 11.25 22.94 77.72
C PRO A 113 11.08 24.45 77.53
N ARG A 114 12.14 25.24 77.82
CA ARG A 114 12.12 26.70 77.60
C ARG A 114 12.63 27.11 76.21
N ILE A 115 13.40 26.24 75.56
CA ILE A 115 13.99 26.45 74.24
C ILE A 115 13.47 25.36 73.30
N ARG A 116 13.15 25.72 72.06
CA ARG A 116 12.75 24.76 71.02
C ARG A 116 13.86 23.72 70.81
N TYR A 117 13.49 22.44 70.69
CA TYR A 117 14.46 21.34 70.59
C TYR A 117 15.42 21.49 69.40
N ASN A 118 14.91 21.88 68.23
CA ASN A 118 15.73 22.12 67.04
C ASN A 118 16.74 23.27 67.24
N SER A 119 16.40 24.29 68.04
CA SER A 119 17.31 25.38 68.38
C SER A 119 18.47 24.89 69.28
N LEU A 120 18.22 23.92 70.17
CA LEU A 120 19.30 23.28 70.95
C LEU A 120 20.25 22.46 70.07
N GLN A 121 19.75 21.90 68.97
CA GLN A 121 20.54 21.10 68.02
C GLN A 121 21.42 21.94 67.07
N SER A 122 21.14 23.24 66.94
CA SER A 122 21.98 24.16 66.15
C SER A 122 23.41 24.24 66.70
N ARG A 123 24.37 24.50 65.81
CA ARG A 123 25.79 24.71 66.17
C ARG A 123 25.93 25.87 67.16
N LYS A 124 26.96 25.82 68.01
CA LYS A 124 27.25 26.87 68.99
C LYS A 124 27.47 28.25 68.34
N GLU A 125 28.14 28.27 67.19
CA GLU A 125 28.34 29.47 66.35
C GLU A 125 27.03 30.15 65.92
N LYS A 126 25.94 29.39 65.79
CA LYS A 126 24.61 29.89 65.41
C LYS A 126 23.70 30.14 66.63
N GLY A 127 24.29 30.27 67.83
CA GLY A 127 23.56 30.49 69.09
C GLY A 127 22.87 29.24 69.66
N GLY A 128 23.20 28.04 69.17
CA GLY A 128 22.66 26.77 69.71
C GLY A 128 23.57 26.10 70.74
N MET A 129 23.16 24.93 71.24
CA MET A 129 23.93 24.13 72.23
C MET A 129 24.60 22.88 71.62
N ALA A 130 24.50 22.72 70.30
CA ALA A 130 24.99 21.60 69.51
C ALA A 130 24.50 20.24 70.01
N LEU A 131 23.28 20.14 70.51
CA LEU A 131 22.66 18.86 70.89
C LEU A 131 22.64 17.90 69.69
N PRO A 132 22.96 16.60 69.84
CA PRO A 132 22.96 15.67 68.72
C PRO A 132 21.60 15.54 68.06
N PHE A 133 21.56 15.68 66.73
CA PHE A 133 20.38 15.38 65.92
C PHE A 133 20.47 13.92 65.46
N LEU A 134 19.84 13.00 66.19
CA LEU A 134 20.04 11.56 66.03
C LEU A 134 19.73 11.05 64.61
N LYS A 135 18.63 11.52 64.00
CA LYS A 135 18.24 11.11 62.65
C LYS A 135 19.26 11.51 61.56
N LYS A 136 19.92 12.66 61.70
CA LYS A 136 20.98 13.13 60.79
C LYS A 136 22.26 12.31 60.97
N TYR A 137 22.60 11.95 62.21
CA TYR A 137 23.71 11.04 62.49
C TYR A 137 23.46 9.65 61.91
N PHE A 138 22.23 9.14 62.01
CA PHE A 138 21.83 7.89 61.36
C PHE A 138 21.97 8.01 59.84
N SER A 139 21.35 9.00 59.20
CA SER A 139 21.49 9.23 57.75
C SER A 139 22.95 9.33 57.30
N ALA A 140 23.78 10.10 58.02
CA ALA A 140 25.20 10.23 57.71
C ALA A 140 25.95 8.89 57.83
N SER A 141 25.64 8.08 58.85
CA SER A 141 26.28 6.76 59.03
C SER A 141 25.93 5.78 57.91
N GLN A 142 24.72 5.87 57.37
CA GLN A 142 24.24 5.00 56.31
C GLN A 142 24.76 5.41 54.92
N LEU A 143 25.22 6.66 54.76
CA LEU A 143 25.90 7.12 53.54
C LEU A 143 27.36 6.66 53.42
N ILE A 144 28.00 6.28 54.53
CA ILE A 144 29.43 5.92 54.55
C ILE A 144 29.77 4.75 53.60
N PRO A 145 29.01 3.64 53.56
CA PRO A 145 29.25 2.55 52.61
C PRO A 145 29.23 3.00 51.13
N LEU A 146 28.30 3.90 50.76
CA LEU A 146 28.21 4.45 49.40
C LEU A 146 29.45 5.27 49.04
N LEU A 147 29.95 6.08 49.98
CA LEU A 147 31.21 6.82 49.79
C LEU A 147 32.41 5.86 49.61
N HIS A 148 32.40 4.72 50.31
CA HIS A 148 33.44 3.70 50.17
C HIS A 148 33.41 2.98 48.81
N TRP A 149 32.25 2.85 48.15
CA TRP A 149 32.17 2.37 46.77
C TRP A 149 32.84 3.32 45.78
N CYS A 150 32.66 4.63 45.97
CA CYS A 150 33.25 5.66 45.11
C CYS A 150 34.76 5.85 45.34
N ASN A 151 35.28 5.49 46.52
CA ASN A 151 36.70 5.64 46.83
C ASN A 151 37.52 4.43 46.34
N SER A 152 38.30 4.61 45.28
CA SER A 152 39.19 3.59 44.70
C SER A 152 40.26 3.09 45.68
N ASN A 153 40.71 3.93 46.62
CA ASN A 153 41.77 3.61 47.57
C ASN A 153 41.27 2.80 48.77
N TYR A 154 39.95 2.73 49.00
CA TYR A 154 39.38 1.98 50.10
C TYR A 154 39.27 0.48 49.75
N LYS A 155 40.04 -0.35 50.45
CA LYS A 155 40.04 -1.81 50.32
C LYS A 155 39.36 -2.44 51.52
N ALA A 156 38.31 -3.22 51.28
CA ALA A 156 37.65 -4.00 52.31
C ALA A 156 37.03 -5.26 51.70
N LYS A 157 37.06 -6.38 52.45
CA LYS A 157 36.53 -7.67 51.98
C LYS A 157 35.04 -7.60 51.61
N TRP A 158 34.24 -6.85 52.37
CA TRP A 158 32.82 -6.67 52.07
C TRP A 158 32.62 -5.96 50.73
N LYS A 159 33.46 -4.98 50.40
CA LYS A 159 33.42 -4.25 49.14
C LYS A 159 33.76 -5.19 47.98
N GLU A 160 34.80 -6.00 48.09
CA GLU A 160 35.13 -6.99 47.05
C GLU A 160 33.99 -8.00 46.83
N LEU A 161 33.35 -8.47 47.90
CA LEU A 161 32.20 -9.38 47.81
C LEU A 161 30.99 -8.76 47.11
N GLU A 162 30.75 -7.47 47.29
CA GLU A 162 29.68 -6.75 46.58
C GLU A 162 30.03 -6.53 45.11
N PHE A 163 31.26 -6.11 44.80
CA PHE A 163 31.71 -5.89 43.42
C PHE A 163 31.82 -7.18 42.59
N ASN A 164 32.01 -8.33 43.25
CA ASN A 164 32.01 -9.65 42.60
C ASN A 164 30.60 -10.20 42.32
N GLN A 165 29.53 -9.44 42.65
CA GLN A 165 28.18 -9.79 42.23
C GLN A 165 28.07 -9.69 40.70
N LYS A 166 27.44 -10.71 40.07
CA LYS A 166 27.22 -10.74 38.61
C LYS A 166 26.13 -9.74 38.22
N VAL A 167 26.48 -8.47 38.15
CA VAL A 167 25.61 -7.39 37.68
C VAL A 167 26.14 -6.87 36.34
N SER A 168 25.25 -6.52 35.41
CA SER A 168 25.61 -6.04 34.06
C SER A 168 26.21 -4.64 34.02
N PHE A 169 26.28 -3.96 35.18
CA PHE A 169 26.78 -2.61 35.35
C PHE A 169 27.60 -2.48 36.66
N PRO A 170 28.55 -1.52 36.75
CA PRO A 170 29.27 -1.20 37.97
C PRO A 170 28.34 -0.65 39.06
N LEU A 171 28.55 -1.06 40.33
CA LEU A 171 27.72 -0.64 41.47
C LEU A 171 27.68 0.89 41.67
N GLN A 172 28.71 1.62 41.25
CA GLN A 172 28.76 3.08 41.36
C GLN A 172 27.75 3.78 40.42
N ALA A 173 27.39 3.17 39.29
CA ALA A 173 26.45 3.74 38.33
C ALA A 173 25.02 3.85 38.92
N VAL A 174 24.73 3.04 39.94
CA VAL A 174 23.42 2.93 40.60
C VAL A 174 23.11 4.16 41.46
N ILE A 175 24.13 4.85 41.97
CA ILE A 175 23.98 5.97 42.91
C ILE A 175 23.14 7.10 42.29
N ALA A 176 23.25 7.31 40.98
CA ALA A 176 22.57 8.40 40.27
C ALA A 176 21.38 7.95 39.38
N ASP A 177 21.17 6.63 39.20
CA ASP A 177 20.12 6.08 38.35
C ASP A 177 19.13 5.20 39.15
N LYS A 178 17.90 5.69 39.28
CA LYS A 178 16.81 5.04 40.01
C LYS A 178 16.36 3.72 39.35
N SER A 179 16.49 3.57 38.04
CA SER A 179 16.05 2.36 37.33
C SER A 179 17.04 1.21 37.54
N LEU A 180 18.35 1.51 37.54
CA LEU A 180 19.41 0.56 37.86
C LEU A 180 19.30 0.11 39.33
N LEU A 181 18.92 1.02 40.23
CA LEU A 181 18.64 0.69 41.63
C LEU A 181 17.53 -0.36 41.76
N LYS A 182 16.42 -0.19 41.04
CA LYS A 182 15.33 -1.20 41.01
C LYS A 182 15.80 -2.58 40.53
N GLN A 183 16.62 -2.63 39.48
CA GLN A 183 17.20 -3.89 38.99
C GLN A 183 18.10 -4.56 40.05
N LEU A 184 18.72 -3.77 40.93
CA LEU A 184 19.55 -4.25 42.03
C LEU A 184 18.73 -4.72 43.23
N GLU A 185 17.57 -4.10 43.48
CA GLU A 185 16.60 -4.53 44.50
C GLU A 185 16.03 -5.92 44.17
N GLU A 186 15.76 -6.20 42.89
CA GLU A 186 15.36 -7.52 42.38
C GLU A 186 16.44 -8.60 42.62
N CYS A 187 17.72 -8.21 42.66
CA CYS A 187 18.83 -9.11 42.99
C CYS A 187 18.90 -9.49 44.50
N LYS A 188 17.91 -9.09 45.31
CA LYS A 188 17.77 -9.41 46.74
C LYS A 188 19.01 -9.09 47.58
N ASN A 189 19.73 -8.00 47.28
CA ASN A 189 20.80 -7.51 48.15
C ASN A 189 20.18 -6.58 49.23
N PRO A 190 19.99 -7.05 50.49
CA PRO A 190 19.30 -6.27 51.52
C PRO A 190 20.11 -5.07 52.03
N TRP A 191 21.36 -4.92 51.61
CA TRP A 191 22.30 -3.93 52.14
C TRP A 191 22.21 -2.55 51.46
N ILE A 192 21.48 -2.44 50.33
CA ILE A 192 21.52 -1.26 49.46
C ILE A 192 20.26 -0.39 49.55
N ASN A 193 19.17 -0.86 50.19
CA ASN A 193 17.86 -0.36 49.78
C ASN A 193 17.25 0.84 50.54
N LEU A 194 17.83 1.41 51.59
CA LEU A 194 16.91 2.04 52.57
C LEU A 194 17.21 3.45 53.09
N THR A 195 18.27 4.13 52.65
CA THR A 195 18.52 5.53 53.10
C THR A 195 18.87 6.52 52.01
N TRP A 196 19.40 6.06 50.88
CA TRP A 196 19.71 6.95 49.76
C TRP A 196 18.43 7.57 49.17
N GLN A 197 17.36 6.79 49.00
CA GLN A 197 16.12 7.28 48.41
C GLN A 197 15.44 8.39 49.24
N GLU A 198 15.55 8.36 50.58
CA GLU A 198 15.00 9.42 51.44
C GLU A 198 15.84 10.70 51.41
N ILE A 199 17.16 10.58 51.30
CA ILE A 199 18.09 11.71 51.22
C ILE A 199 17.98 12.41 49.86
N VAL A 200 17.70 11.66 48.80
CA VAL A 200 17.51 12.16 47.42
C VAL A 200 16.14 12.84 47.21
N LYS A 201 15.22 12.83 48.19
CA LYS A 201 13.92 13.52 48.07
C LYS A 201 14.01 15.05 48.19
N SER A 202 15.13 15.63 48.64
CA SER A 202 15.31 17.09 48.58
C SER A 202 15.50 17.54 47.13
N SER A 203 14.69 18.49 46.67
CA SER A 203 14.64 18.98 45.28
C SER A 203 16.01 19.37 44.71
N GLU A 204 16.87 20.01 45.51
CA GLU A 204 18.20 20.48 45.08
C GLU A 204 19.17 19.34 44.70
N ILE A 205 19.01 18.15 45.30
CA ILE A 205 19.91 17.01 45.04
C ILE A 205 19.47 16.25 43.77
N GLN A 206 18.18 16.25 43.44
CA GLN A 206 17.67 15.51 42.28
C GLN A 206 18.19 16.04 40.94
N ASP A 207 18.30 17.36 40.80
CA ASP A 207 18.81 17.96 39.56
C ASP A 207 20.32 17.76 39.42
N MET A 208 21.07 17.84 40.53
CA MET A 208 22.50 17.52 40.54
C MET A 208 22.77 16.05 40.18
N LEU A 209 21.91 15.11 40.61
CA LEU A 209 22.11 13.69 40.33
C LEU A 209 22.02 13.32 38.85
N LYS A 210 21.27 14.08 38.03
CA LYS A 210 21.26 13.89 36.58
C LYS A 210 22.67 14.01 35.98
N LEU A 211 23.47 14.93 36.52
CA LEU A 211 24.87 15.13 36.10
C LEU A 211 25.79 14.00 36.56
N PHE A 212 25.45 13.28 37.63
CA PHE A 212 26.26 12.18 38.15
C PHE A 212 25.93 10.82 37.53
N ARG A 213 24.99 10.75 36.58
CA ARG A 213 24.66 9.50 35.88
C ARG A 213 25.79 9.05 34.96
N TRP A 214 26.00 7.74 34.91
CA TRP A 214 27.04 7.14 34.08
C TRP A 214 26.55 6.95 32.64
N VAL A 215 27.17 7.64 31.68
CA VAL A 215 26.69 7.68 30.28
C VAL A 215 26.57 6.28 29.66
N ALA A 216 27.52 5.40 29.97
CA ALA A 216 27.56 4.03 29.44
C ALA A 216 26.43 3.11 29.94
N TYR A 217 25.77 3.47 31.04
CA TYR A 217 24.72 2.65 31.67
C TYR A 217 23.45 3.45 31.98
N ASP A 218 23.38 4.71 31.58
CA ASP A 218 22.21 5.57 31.80
C ASP A 218 20.98 4.98 31.11
N SER A 219 19.97 4.70 31.93
CA SER A 219 18.72 4.08 31.49
C SER A 219 17.91 4.92 30.52
N ASP A 220 18.00 6.25 30.64
CA ASP A 220 17.29 7.20 29.78
C ASP A 220 18.08 7.47 28.47
N PHE A 221 19.30 6.95 28.34
CA PHE A 221 20.17 7.15 27.18
C PHE A 221 20.27 5.88 26.31
N SER A 222 19.27 5.67 25.46
CA SER A 222 19.20 4.51 24.54
C SER A 222 20.46 4.20 23.69
N PRO A 223 21.27 5.18 23.22
CA PRO A 223 22.43 4.89 22.38
C PRO A 223 23.51 4.02 23.04
N ASN A 224 23.60 3.99 24.37
CA ASN A 224 24.56 3.13 25.07
C ASN A 224 24.29 1.63 24.90
N ARG A 225 23.05 1.24 24.54
CA ARG A 225 22.67 -0.16 24.31
C ARG A 225 23.09 -0.68 22.94
N THR A 226 23.27 0.24 22.00
CA THR A 226 23.60 -0.09 20.60
C THR A 226 25.09 0.03 20.29
N ASP A 227 25.82 0.83 21.06
CA ASP A 227 27.20 1.18 20.78
C ASP A 227 28.10 0.86 21.98
N GLU A 228 28.93 -0.18 21.85
CA GLU A 228 29.87 -0.61 22.90
C GLU A 228 30.98 0.41 23.16
N THR A 229 31.16 1.41 22.28
CA THR A 229 32.17 2.46 22.48
C THR A 229 31.92 3.26 23.76
N PHE A 230 30.67 3.43 24.20
CA PHE A 230 30.36 4.09 25.47
C PHE A 230 30.92 3.33 26.68
N GLN A 231 30.99 2.00 26.63
CA GLN A 231 31.64 1.21 27.69
C GLN A 231 33.16 1.38 27.68
N SER A 232 33.75 1.60 26.49
CA SER A 232 35.19 1.89 26.37
C SER A 232 35.60 3.23 26.99
N TRP A 233 34.66 4.17 27.15
CA TRP A 233 34.90 5.48 27.74
C TRP A 233 35.20 5.40 29.24
N ILE A 234 34.65 4.40 29.94
CA ILE A 234 34.94 4.14 31.36
C ILE A 234 36.42 3.86 31.56
N LYS A 235 37.05 3.09 30.66
CA LYS A 235 38.50 2.81 30.69
C LYS A 235 39.35 4.06 30.50
N LYS A 236 38.78 5.11 29.88
CA LYS A 236 39.41 6.42 29.66
C LYS A 236 39.07 7.44 30.77
N GLY A 237 38.35 7.03 31.81
CA GLY A 237 37.98 7.89 32.94
C GLY A 237 36.73 8.75 32.72
N LEU A 238 36.04 8.63 31.58
CA LEU A 238 34.80 9.35 31.28
C LEU A 238 33.62 8.52 31.77
N THR A 239 33.19 8.80 33.00
CA THR A 239 32.12 8.06 33.67
C THR A 239 30.81 8.83 33.70
N THR A 240 30.78 10.02 34.31
CA THR A 240 29.53 10.79 34.56
C THR A 240 29.31 11.96 33.58
N TYR A 241 28.07 12.44 33.42
CA TYR A 241 27.80 13.67 32.64
C TYR A 241 28.56 14.91 33.17
N LEU A 242 28.81 14.98 34.48
CA LEU A 242 29.62 16.03 35.10
C LEU A 242 31.08 16.02 34.62
N SER A 243 31.63 14.84 34.30
CA SER A 243 32.96 14.77 33.70
C SER A 243 33.05 15.52 32.36
N PHE A 244 31.90 15.82 31.75
CA PHE A 244 31.80 16.66 30.56
C PHE A 244 31.49 18.14 30.87
N SER A 245 30.87 18.47 32.01
CA SER A 245 30.28 19.81 32.20
C SER A 245 31.17 20.82 32.93
N GLU A 246 31.81 20.54 34.07
CA GLU A 246 32.50 21.61 34.81
C GLU A 246 33.76 21.17 35.58
N LYS A 247 34.87 21.90 35.34
CA LYS A 247 36.23 21.82 35.95
C LYS A 247 37.30 20.92 35.32
N HIS A 248 37.21 20.65 34.02
CA HIS A 248 38.43 20.48 33.18
C HIS A 248 38.46 21.41 31.97
N ILE A 249 37.42 22.23 31.78
CA ILE A 249 37.34 23.16 30.64
C ILE A 249 38.33 24.34 30.77
N LEU A 250 38.85 24.68 31.95
CA LEU A 250 39.83 25.78 32.09
C LEU A 250 41.31 25.38 32.04
N HIS A 251 41.65 24.09 32.04
CA HIS A 251 43.04 23.64 31.84
C HIS A 251 43.27 22.94 30.48
N ILE A 252 42.20 22.61 29.75
CA ILE A 252 42.28 21.94 28.44
C ILE A 252 42.45 22.94 27.28
N TYR A 253 42.19 24.24 27.47
CA TYR A 253 42.42 25.22 26.40
C TYR A 253 43.89 25.37 25.98
N HIS A 254 44.85 24.85 26.77
CA HIS A 254 46.24 24.80 26.36
C HIS A 254 46.78 23.40 26.05
N SER A 255 46.01 22.31 26.21
CA SER A 255 46.57 20.96 26.02
C SER A 255 45.55 19.82 25.82
N SER A 256 44.66 19.90 24.80
CA SER A 256 44.16 18.70 24.05
C SER A 256 43.15 19.06 22.94
N SER A 257 43.61 19.51 21.77
CA SER A 257 42.78 19.51 20.54
C SER A 257 42.31 18.09 20.17
N THR A 258 43.03 17.06 20.60
CA THR A 258 42.78 15.65 20.28
C THR A 258 41.48 15.08 20.85
N GLN A 259 41.07 15.46 22.07
CA GLN A 259 39.88 14.88 22.71
C GLN A 259 38.57 15.47 22.15
N VAL A 260 38.56 16.77 21.84
CA VAL A 260 37.43 17.44 21.17
C VAL A 260 37.30 16.93 19.74
N ILE A 261 38.40 16.79 19.00
CA ILE A 261 38.40 16.17 17.66
C ILE A 261 37.87 14.73 17.73
N CYS A 262 38.24 13.97 18.76
CA CYS A 262 37.79 12.60 18.98
C CYS A 262 36.26 12.54 19.15
N LEU A 263 35.68 13.34 20.04
CA LEU A 263 34.22 13.43 20.21
C LEU A 263 33.51 13.89 18.94
N GLN A 264 34.01 14.94 18.28
CA GLN A 264 33.43 15.40 17.02
C GLN A 264 33.52 14.34 15.93
N SER A 265 34.59 13.54 15.88
CA SER A 265 34.73 12.45 14.90
C SER A 265 33.69 11.34 15.13
N PHE A 266 33.39 11.02 16.39
CA PHE A 266 32.36 10.04 16.75
C PHE A 266 30.95 10.57 16.48
N THR A 267 30.66 11.83 16.80
CA THR A 267 29.37 12.45 16.47
C THR A 267 29.15 12.51 14.96
N ARG A 268 30.18 12.87 14.19
CA ARG A 268 30.12 12.85 12.71
C ARG A 268 29.89 11.43 12.19
N ARG A 269 30.55 10.41 12.76
CA ARG A 269 30.35 9.00 12.42
C ARG A 269 28.92 8.54 12.73
N TRP A 270 28.39 8.85 13.91
CA TRP A 270 27.02 8.48 14.29
C TRP A 270 25.98 9.14 13.39
N LEU A 271 26.12 10.45 13.12
CA LEU A 271 25.25 11.16 12.17
C LEU A 271 25.33 10.57 10.75
N ALA A 272 26.54 10.23 10.29
CA ALA A 272 26.73 9.57 9.00
C ALA A 272 26.07 8.18 8.96
N GLN A 273 26.17 7.40 10.04
CA GLN A 273 25.56 6.08 10.13
C GLN A 273 24.03 6.18 10.13
N GLN A 274 23.45 7.14 10.86
CA GLN A 274 22.01 7.41 10.85
C GLN A 274 21.52 7.90 9.48
N ALA A 275 22.33 8.71 8.77
CA ALA A 275 22.03 9.12 7.40
C ALA A 275 22.07 7.93 6.43
N VAL A 276 23.10 7.08 6.51
CA VAL A 276 23.22 5.85 5.69
C VAL A 276 22.08 4.89 5.96
N ASP A 277 21.67 4.68 7.21
CA ASP A 277 20.56 3.78 7.55
C ASP A 277 19.20 4.31 7.05
N ARG A 278 18.99 5.64 7.07
CA ARG A 278 17.84 6.27 6.41
C ARG A 278 17.86 6.01 4.90
N LEU A 279 18.99 6.27 4.24
CA LEU A 279 19.15 6.04 2.80
C LEU A 279 19.00 4.56 2.42
N LYS A 280 19.48 3.62 3.24
CA LYS A 280 19.29 2.18 3.04
C LYS A 280 17.81 1.80 3.10
N LYS A 281 17.06 2.33 4.08
CA LYS A 281 15.60 2.10 4.18
C LYS A 281 14.86 2.67 2.98
N GLU A 282 15.22 3.87 2.54
CA GLU A 282 14.64 4.50 1.33
C GLU A 282 14.96 3.71 0.06
N ARG A 283 16.22 3.29 -0.12
CA ARG A 283 16.63 2.39 -1.21
C ARG A 283 15.85 1.09 -1.18
N GLN A 284 15.69 0.47 -0.01
CA GLN A 284 14.94 -0.78 0.11
C GLN A 284 13.47 -0.58 -0.27
N ARG A 285 12.83 0.50 0.19
CA ARG A 285 11.46 0.87 -0.21
C ARG A 285 11.36 1.09 -1.72
N ARG A 286 12.34 1.74 -2.33
CA ARG A 286 12.39 1.96 -3.78
C ARG A 286 12.53 0.64 -4.54
N LEU A 287 13.40 -0.26 -4.09
CA LEU A 287 13.59 -1.58 -4.71
C LEU A 287 12.35 -2.46 -4.58
N THR A 288 11.70 -2.52 -3.42
CA THR A 288 10.46 -3.28 -3.25
C THR A 288 9.33 -2.71 -4.08
N TRP A 289 9.24 -1.38 -4.19
CA TRP A 289 8.30 -0.71 -5.10
C TRP A 289 8.56 -1.08 -6.56
N LEU A 290 9.82 -1.04 -7.02
CA LEU A 290 10.20 -1.44 -8.38
C LEU A 290 9.85 -2.90 -8.67
N GLN A 291 10.16 -3.82 -7.74
CA GLN A 291 9.80 -5.22 -7.86
C GLN A 291 8.28 -5.44 -7.92
N MET A 292 7.51 -4.72 -7.10
CA MET A 292 6.05 -4.79 -7.10
C MET A 292 5.46 -4.28 -8.42
N GLN A 293 6.01 -3.19 -8.97
CA GLN A 293 5.60 -2.66 -10.28
C GLN A 293 5.91 -3.65 -11.41
N GLU A 294 7.12 -4.24 -11.39
CA GLU A 294 7.50 -5.22 -12.40
C GLU A 294 6.64 -6.49 -12.31
N ARG A 295 6.31 -6.94 -11.10
CA ARG A 295 5.38 -8.05 -10.88
C ARG A 295 3.99 -7.74 -11.43
N LYS A 296 3.41 -6.58 -11.11
CA LYS A 296 2.12 -6.14 -11.66
C LYS A 296 2.15 -6.13 -13.19
N ARG A 297 3.22 -5.61 -13.79
CA ARG A 297 3.38 -5.59 -15.25
C ARG A 297 3.44 -7.00 -15.85
N ARG A 298 4.10 -7.95 -15.19
CA ARG A 298 4.11 -9.36 -15.63
C ARG A 298 2.74 -10.00 -15.49
N GLU A 299 2.07 -9.83 -14.35
CA GLU A 299 0.72 -10.34 -14.08
C GLU A 299 -0.30 -9.81 -15.10
N GLU A 300 -0.30 -8.51 -15.38
CA GLU A 300 -1.15 -7.90 -16.41
C GLU A 300 -0.87 -8.46 -17.82
N LYS A 301 0.40 -8.64 -18.18
CA LYS A 301 0.78 -9.24 -19.48
C LYS A 301 0.34 -10.70 -19.58
N GLU A 302 0.49 -11.47 -18.52
CA GLU A 302 0.04 -12.87 -18.47
C GLU A 302 -1.48 -12.96 -18.57
N GLU A 303 -2.22 -12.10 -17.87
CA GLU A 303 -3.67 -12.02 -17.97
C GLU A 303 -4.12 -11.66 -19.39
N GLN A 304 -3.45 -10.72 -20.03
CA GLN A 304 -3.71 -10.38 -21.45
C GLN A 304 -3.43 -11.55 -22.39
N LEU A 305 -2.36 -12.31 -22.16
CA LEU A 305 -2.06 -13.52 -22.94
C LEU A 305 -3.09 -14.64 -22.66
N ARG A 306 -3.62 -14.74 -21.44
CA ARG A 306 -4.71 -15.67 -21.10
C ARG A 306 -6.01 -15.27 -21.82
N ASP A 307 -6.42 -14.00 -21.74
CA ASP A 307 -7.60 -13.49 -22.45
C ASP A 307 -7.47 -13.69 -23.96
N ARG A 308 -6.31 -13.38 -24.55
CA ARG A 308 -6.06 -13.61 -25.97
C ARG A 308 -6.20 -15.09 -26.35
N ARG A 309 -5.60 -15.99 -25.55
CA ARG A 309 -5.73 -17.44 -25.77
C ARG A 309 -7.18 -17.89 -25.68
N GLN A 310 -7.93 -17.38 -24.70
CA GLN A 310 -9.36 -17.68 -24.56
C GLN A 310 -10.15 -17.24 -25.79
N ARG A 311 -9.90 -16.02 -26.29
CA ARG A 311 -10.51 -15.47 -27.51
C ARG A 311 -10.14 -16.25 -28.78
N TRP A 312 -8.97 -16.88 -28.82
CA TRP A 312 -8.58 -17.79 -29.90
C TRP A 312 -9.31 -19.13 -29.81
N THR A 313 -9.40 -19.71 -28.62
CA THR A 313 -10.06 -21.02 -28.42
C THR A 313 -11.56 -20.96 -28.62
N ASN A 314 -12.21 -19.85 -28.25
CA ASN A 314 -13.65 -19.67 -28.39
C ASN A 314 -13.99 -18.24 -28.84
N PRO A 315 -13.96 -17.95 -30.15
CA PRO A 315 -14.26 -16.63 -30.68
C PRO A 315 -15.76 -16.31 -30.54
N GLU A 316 -16.13 -15.45 -29.59
CA GLU A 316 -17.51 -15.09 -29.30
C GLU A 316 -17.94 -13.75 -29.91
N ARG A 317 -16.98 -12.92 -30.32
CA ARG A 317 -17.20 -11.61 -30.91
C ARG A 317 -16.65 -11.55 -32.33
N ARG A 318 -17.18 -10.61 -33.12
CA ARG A 318 -16.66 -10.34 -34.46
C ARG A 318 -15.21 -9.85 -34.42
N GLU A 319 -14.81 -9.17 -33.35
CA GLU A 319 -13.41 -8.73 -33.16
C GLU A 319 -12.46 -9.91 -32.95
N ASP A 320 -12.92 -11.02 -32.37
CA ASP A 320 -12.11 -12.23 -32.12
C ASP A 320 -11.76 -12.94 -33.43
N LEU A 321 -12.67 -12.90 -34.41
CA LEU A 321 -12.42 -13.42 -35.75
C LEU A 321 -11.37 -12.59 -36.50
N ASN A 322 -11.42 -11.25 -36.37
CA ASN A 322 -10.39 -10.40 -36.96
C ASN A 322 -9.00 -10.70 -36.37
N LEU A 323 -8.94 -10.98 -35.06
CA LEU A 323 -7.72 -11.39 -34.39
C LEU A 323 -7.18 -12.72 -34.92
N LEU A 324 -8.05 -13.70 -35.21
CA LEU A 324 -7.66 -14.98 -35.83
C LEU A 324 -7.14 -14.80 -37.26
N TYR A 325 -7.84 -14.01 -38.09
CA TYR A 325 -7.37 -13.70 -39.45
C TYR A 325 -6.05 -12.93 -39.46
N HIS A 326 -5.85 -12.02 -38.50
CA HIS A 326 -4.59 -11.30 -38.34
C HIS A 326 -3.44 -12.23 -37.91
N ALA A 327 -3.70 -13.15 -36.97
CA ALA A 327 -2.73 -14.16 -36.55
C ALA A 327 -2.35 -15.10 -37.70
N LEU A 328 -3.34 -15.55 -38.49
CA LEU A 328 -3.13 -16.32 -39.71
C LEU A 328 -2.23 -15.57 -40.71
N GLU A 329 -2.50 -14.29 -40.93
CA GLU A 329 -1.71 -13.46 -41.84
C GLU A 329 -0.26 -13.30 -41.37
N LYS A 330 -0.06 -13.13 -40.07
CA LYS A 330 1.27 -13.04 -39.46
C LYS A 330 2.02 -14.36 -39.64
N TRP A 331 1.41 -15.48 -39.30
CA TRP A 331 1.98 -16.82 -39.49
C TRP A 331 2.33 -17.07 -40.97
N ARG A 332 1.40 -16.80 -41.89
CA ARG A 332 1.61 -16.93 -43.35
C ARG A 332 2.84 -16.15 -43.81
N ARG A 333 3.02 -14.90 -43.36
CA ARG A 333 4.18 -14.08 -43.72
C ARG A 333 5.49 -14.63 -43.15
N GLU A 334 5.46 -15.12 -41.91
CA GLU A 334 6.65 -15.71 -41.26
C GLU A 334 7.07 -17.00 -41.99
N GLU A 335 6.13 -17.89 -42.29
CA GLU A 335 6.39 -19.11 -43.07
C GLU A 335 6.84 -18.81 -44.50
N GLU A 336 6.18 -17.87 -45.19
CA GLU A 336 6.57 -17.46 -46.53
C GLU A 336 8.00 -16.89 -46.54
N GLN A 337 8.37 -16.10 -45.52
CA GLN A 337 9.74 -15.60 -45.36
C GLN A 337 10.75 -16.73 -45.14
N GLN A 338 10.42 -17.73 -44.31
CA GLN A 338 11.28 -18.90 -44.09
C GLN A 338 11.42 -19.74 -45.37
N ILE A 339 10.34 -20.03 -46.08
CA ILE A 339 10.38 -20.77 -47.35
C ILE A 339 11.24 -20.01 -48.38
N ASN A 340 11.05 -18.69 -48.46
CA ASN A 340 11.81 -17.86 -49.40
C ASN A 340 13.31 -17.75 -49.04
N SER A 341 13.69 -17.90 -47.77
CA SER A 341 15.09 -17.86 -47.34
C SER A 341 15.80 -19.21 -47.53
N PHE A 342 15.12 -20.33 -47.29
CA PHE A 342 15.71 -21.66 -47.31
C PHE A 342 15.59 -22.41 -48.64
N LEU A 343 14.53 -22.19 -49.43
CA LEU A 343 14.23 -22.98 -50.63
C LEU A 343 14.30 -22.15 -51.93
N ARG A 344 14.65 -22.80 -53.05
CA ARG A 344 14.69 -22.18 -54.39
C ARG A 344 14.04 -23.06 -55.45
N GLY A 345 13.72 -22.47 -56.61
CA GLY A 345 13.23 -23.21 -57.77
C GLY A 345 11.90 -23.95 -57.55
N ALA A 346 11.88 -25.24 -57.92
CA ALA A 346 10.68 -26.08 -57.85
C ALA A 346 10.28 -26.44 -56.41
N GLU A 347 11.25 -26.71 -55.53
CA GLU A 347 11.01 -27.04 -54.12
C GLU A 347 10.32 -25.90 -53.37
N ARG A 348 10.76 -24.66 -53.63
CA ARG A 348 10.11 -23.45 -53.11
C ARG A 348 8.66 -23.36 -53.56
N LYS A 349 8.38 -23.62 -54.84
CA LYS A 349 7.00 -23.57 -55.38
C LYS A 349 6.12 -24.63 -54.72
N ALA A 350 6.62 -25.85 -54.56
CA ALA A 350 5.91 -26.93 -53.87
C ALA A 350 5.62 -26.57 -52.40
N ALA A 351 6.60 -26.01 -51.67
CA ALA A 351 6.42 -25.57 -50.30
C ALA A 351 5.40 -24.42 -50.18
N LEU A 352 5.40 -23.46 -51.11
CA LEU A 352 4.40 -22.39 -51.15
C LEU A 352 2.99 -22.91 -51.47
N CYS A 353 2.86 -23.94 -52.32
CA CYS A 353 1.58 -24.61 -52.56
C CYS A 353 1.05 -25.30 -51.30
N LEU A 354 1.92 -26.02 -50.57
CA LEU A 354 1.55 -26.64 -49.29
C LEU A 354 1.15 -25.59 -48.24
N LEU A 355 1.88 -24.47 -48.17
CA LEU A 355 1.52 -23.35 -47.29
C LEU A 355 0.13 -22.79 -47.64
N LEU A 356 -0.18 -22.65 -48.93
CA LEU A 356 -1.49 -22.21 -49.39
C LEU A 356 -2.60 -23.21 -49.02
N GLU A 357 -2.36 -24.51 -49.17
CA GLU A 357 -3.31 -25.55 -48.74
C GLU A 357 -3.61 -25.44 -47.24
N GLN A 358 -2.57 -25.33 -46.40
CA GLN A 358 -2.72 -25.11 -44.96
C GLN A 358 -3.49 -23.81 -44.65
N GLU A 359 -3.18 -22.73 -45.36
CA GLU A 359 -3.92 -21.47 -45.21
C GLU A 359 -5.41 -21.66 -45.52
N THR A 360 -5.75 -22.35 -46.61
CA THR A 360 -7.16 -22.58 -46.99
C THR A 360 -7.90 -23.43 -45.96
N GLU A 361 -7.25 -24.43 -45.38
CA GLU A 361 -7.84 -25.25 -44.31
C GLU A 361 -8.12 -24.40 -43.07
N LEU A 362 -7.17 -23.56 -42.65
CA LEU A 362 -7.34 -22.66 -41.52
C LEU A 362 -8.42 -21.59 -41.78
N ILE A 363 -8.54 -21.06 -43.00
CA ILE A 363 -9.64 -20.16 -43.36
C ILE A 363 -10.98 -20.90 -43.26
N ALA A 364 -11.04 -22.16 -43.72
CA ALA A 364 -12.25 -22.96 -43.62
C ALA A 364 -12.62 -23.27 -42.15
N THR A 365 -11.64 -23.52 -41.27
CA THR A 365 -11.89 -23.72 -39.83
C THR A 365 -12.44 -22.44 -39.18
N ILE A 366 -11.83 -21.28 -39.46
CA ILE A 366 -12.32 -19.98 -38.99
C ILE A 366 -13.74 -19.70 -39.53
N GLY A 367 -14.01 -20.06 -40.78
CA GLY A 367 -15.34 -20.00 -41.39
C GLY A 367 -16.39 -20.84 -40.65
N ARG A 368 -16.05 -22.08 -40.27
CA ARG A 368 -16.93 -22.94 -39.45
C ARG A 368 -17.20 -22.31 -38.07
N HIS A 369 -16.17 -21.80 -37.41
CA HIS A 369 -16.34 -21.06 -36.15
C HIS A 369 -17.25 -19.83 -36.33
N HIS A 370 -17.13 -19.11 -37.44
CA HIS A 370 -18.00 -17.97 -37.74
C HIS A 370 -19.47 -18.37 -37.88
N ILE A 371 -19.76 -19.49 -38.54
CA ILE A 371 -21.14 -19.98 -38.68
C ILE A 371 -21.71 -20.37 -37.31
N THR A 372 -20.96 -21.13 -36.51
CA THR A 372 -21.37 -21.50 -35.14
C THR A 372 -21.61 -20.26 -34.26
N PHE A 373 -20.71 -19.27 -34.33
CA PHE A 373 -20.84 -17.97 -33.67
C PHE A 373 -22.12 -17.25 -34.11
N GLN A 374 -22.42 -17.21 -35.41
CA GLN A 374 -23.60 -16.51 -35.92
C GLN A 374 -24.88 -17.16 -35.44
N ASN A 375 -24.93 -18.51 -35.41
CA ASN A 375 -26.07 -19.26 -34.90
C ASN A 375 -26.29 -19.00 -33.40
N ASN A 376 -25.25 -19.13 -32.58
CA ASN A 376 -25.36 -18.88 -31.14
C ASN A 376 -25.76 -17.43 -30.83
N ASN A 377 -25.22 -16.46 -31.57
CA ASN A 377 -25.59 -15.07 -31.40
C ASN A 377 -26.96 -14.73 -31.94
N TYR A 378 -27.47 -15.45 -32.94
CA TYR A 378 -28.83 -15.25 -33.44
C TYR A 378 -29.85 -15.51 -32.33
N ASP A 379 -29.68 -16.60 -31.58
CA ASP A 379 -30.54 -16.93 -30.44
C ASP A 379 -30.45 -15.86 -29.33
N LYS A 380 -29.23 -15.41 -28.99
CA LYS A 380 -29.02 -14.31 -28.04
C LYS A 380 -29.67 -12.99 -28.51
N ILE A 381 -29.59 -12.67 -29.80
CA ILE A 381 -30.21 -11.47 -30.39
C ILE A 381 -31.73 -11.57 -30.31
N ILE A 382 -32.31 -12.74 -30.54
CA ILE A 382 -33.74 -12.97 -30.38
C ILE A 382 -34.15 -12.75 -28.92
N GLN A 383 -33.47 -13.40 -27.98
CA GLN A 383 -33.76 -13.25 -26.54
C GLN A 383 -33.67 -11.78 -26.12
N HIS A 384 -32.58 -11.09 -26.48
CA HIS A 384 -32.44 -9.67 -26.18
C HIS A 384 -33.54 -8.80 -26.81
N LEU A 385 -33.99 -9.12 -28.03
CA LEU A 385 -35.12 -8.42 -28.66
C LEU A 385 -36.40 -8.62 -27.86
N LEU A 386 -36.68 -9.86 -27.45
CA LEU A 386 -37.87 -10.21 -26.68
C LEU A 386 -37.82 -9.55 -25.29
N ASP A 387 -36.70 -9.64 -24.57
CA ASP A 387 -36.52 -9.02 -23.25
C ASP A 387 -36.70 -7.51 -23.32
N LYS A 388 -36.16 -6.87 -24.37
CA LYS A 388 -36.31 -5.44 -24.58
C LYS A 388 -37.74 -5.04 -24.95
N ALA A 389 -38.50 -5.92 -25.60
CA ALA A 389 -39.92 -5.71 -25.89
C ALA A 389 -40.80 -5.86 -24.63
N VAL A 390 -40.35 -6.66 -23.65
CA VAL A 390 -41.03 -6.87 -22.36
C VAL A 390 -40.66 -5.81 -21.32
N ALA A 391 -39.53 -5.12 -21.49
CA ALA A 391 -39.01 -4.18 -20.51
C ALA A 391 -40.05 -3.09 -20.13
N PRO A 392 -40.30 -2.87 -18.83
CA PRO A 392 -41.27 -1.88 -18.37
C PRO A 392 -40.80 -0.47 -18.74
N HIS A 393 -41.75 0.46 -18.83
CA HIS A 393 -41.41 1.87 -18.99
C HIS A 393 -40.79 2.40 -17.70
N GLN A 394 -39.58 2.94 -17.81
CA GLN A 394 -38.83 3.51 -16.68
C GLN A 394 -38.67 5.02 -16.84
N TRP A 395 -39.00 5.78 -15.79
CA TRP A 395 -38.65 7.19 -15.69
C TRP A 395 -38.26 7.53 -14.25
N ARG A 396 -37.55 8.65 -14.08
CA ARG A 396 -37.21 9.18 -12.77
C ARG A 396 -38.29 10.16 -12.33
N ALA A 397 -38.84 9.94 -11.14
CA ALA A 397 -39.69 10.92 -10.48
C ALA A 397 -38.86 12.13 -10.01
N ALA A 398 -39.55 13.23 -9.66
CA ALA A 398 -38.92 14.49 -9.23
C ALA A 398 -38.07 14.33 -7.94
N ASP A 399 -38.35 13.28 -7.16
CA ASP A 399 -37.60 12.87 -5.96
C ASP A 399 -36.38 11.98 -6.27
N GLY A 400 -36.11 11.68 -7.54
CA GLY A 400 -34.99 10.85 -8.00
C GLY A 400 -35.25 9.35 -7.98
N ARG A 401 -36.44 8.88 -7.56
CA ARG A 401 -36.79 7.44 -7.57
C ARG A 401 -37.13 6.97 -8.99
N LEU A 402 -36.67 5.77 -9.35
CA LEU A 402 -37.04 5.11 -10.61
C LEU A 402 -38.41 4.46 -10.45
N ILE A 403 -39.39 4.91 -11.25
CA ILE A 403 -40.73 4.31 -11.32
C ILE A 403 -40.79 3.42 -12.55
N GLU A 404 -41.26 2.19 -12.36
CA GLU A 404 -41.49 1.21 -13.42
C GLU A 404 -42.99 1.05 -13.65
N MET A 405 -43.41 1.02 -14.92
CA MET A 405 -44.81 0.80 -15.28
C MET A 405 -44.92 -0.16 -16.46
N ASP A 406 -45.78 -1.16 -16.28
CA ASP A 406 -46.25 -2.01 -17.35
C ASP A 406 -47.49 -1.41 -18.02
N ASN A 407 -47.54 -1.49 -19.35
CA ASN A 407 -48.73 -1.16 -20.13
C ASN A 407 -49.29 -2.43 -20.78
N LEU A 408 -50.49 -2.34 -21.38
CA LEU A 408 -51.11 -3.48 -22.05
C LEU A 408 -50.21 -4.09 -23.14
N HIS A 409 -49.38 -3.26 -23.79
CA HIS A 409 -48.45 -3.72 -24.82
C HIS A 409 -47.24 -4.49 -24.25
N THR A 410 -46.69 -4.10 -23.09
CA THR A 410 -45.59 -4.82 -22.43
C THR A 410 -46.08 -6.13 -21.83
N ILE A 411 -47.32 -6.16 -21.30
CA ILE A 411 -47.97 -7.40 -20.84
C ILE A 411 -48.17 -8.37 -22.02
N ARG A 412 -48.71 -7.90 -23.14
CA ARG A 412 -48.85 -8.73 -24.35
C ARG A 412 -47.51 -9.21 -24.89
N ALA A 413 -46.48 -8.37 -24.88
CA ALA A 413 -45.14 -8.78 -25.27
C ALA A 413 -44.57 -9.86 -24.34
N ARG A 414 -44.91 -9.82 -23.04
CA ARG A 414 -44.52 -10.82 -22.04
C ARG A 414 -45.16 -12.18 -22.34
N GLU A 415 -46.47 -12.20 -22.58
CA GLU A 415 -47.19 -13.41 -23.01
C GLU A 415 -46.55 -14.05 -24.25
N LEU A 416 -46.27 -13.24 -25.28
CA LEU A 416 -45.67 -13.71 -26.52
C LEU A 416 -44.23 -14.22 -26.34
N ARG A 417 -43.42 -13.57 -25.51
CA ARG A 417 -42.07 -14.05 -25.16
C ARG A 417 -42.14 -15.38 -24.43
N ASP A 418 -43.00 -15.49 -23.43
CA ASP A 418 -43.09 -16.68 -22.59
C ASP A 418 -43.57 -17.88 -23.42
N LEU A 419 -44.55 -17.66 -24.31
CA LEU A 419 -44.95 -18.64 -25.31
C LEU A 419 -43.80 -19.02 -26.25
N TYR A 420 -43.02 -18.05 -26.74
CA TYR A 420 -41.87 -18.33 -27.61
C TYR A 420 -40.82 -19.18 -26.90
N SER A 421 -40.49 -18.86 -25.63
CA SER A 421 -39.58 -19.69 -24.83
C SER A 421 -40.10 -21.12 -24.68
N ASN A 422 -41.40 -21.30 -24.42
CA ASN A 422 -42.00 -22.63 -24.26
C ASN A 422 -41.98 -23.44 -25.57
N ILE A 423 -42.21 -22.80 -26.72
CA ILE A 423 -42.20 -23.47 -28.03
C ILE A 423 -40.77 -23.83 -28.46
N SER A 424 -39.78 -23.04 -28.05
CA SER A 424 -38.37 -23.26 -28.37
C SER A 424 -37.74 -24.45 -27.62
N LEU A 425 -38.38 -24.96 -26.57
CA LEU A 425 -37.92 -26.12 -25.80
C LEU A 425 -38.32 -27.44 -26.49
N PHE A 426 -37.37 -28.08 -27.17
CA PHE A 426 -37.63 -29.32 -27.93
C PHE A 426 -37.56 -30.62 -27.10
N THR A 427 -37.14 -30.55 -25.85
CA THR A 427 -36.90 -31.69 -24.94
C THR A 427 -38.11 -32.05 -24.05
N VAL A 428 -39.25 -31.40 -24.28
CA VAL A 428 -40.47 -31.52 -23.47
C VAL A 428 -41.23 -32.81 -23.80
N SER A 429 -41.99 -33.35 -22.84
CA SER A 429 -42.84 -34.53 -23.07
C SER A 429 -43.90 -34.28 -24.15
N GLN A 430 -44.38 -35.34 -24.80
CA GLN A 430 -45.36 -35.22 -25.89
C GLN A 430 -46.66 -34.52 -25.45
N GLU A 431 -47.13 -34.79 -24.23
CA GLU A 431 -48.34 -34.18 -23.66
C GLU A 431 -48.16 -32.68 -23.39
N GLN A 432 -47.05 -32.30 -22.74
CA GLN A 432 -46.71 -30.91 -22.47
C GLN A 432 -46.50 -30.14 -23.78
N ARG A 433 -45.84 -30.74 -24.77
CA ARG A 433 -45.66 -30.15 -26.11
C ARG A 433 -47.00 -29.93 -26.81
N SER A 434 -47.93 -30.89 -26.73
CA SER A 434 -49.28 -30.75 -27.28
C SER A 434 -50.03 -29.60 -26.62
N HIS A 435 -49.93 -29.44 -25.29
CA HIS A 435 -50.56 -28.33 -24.58
C HIS A 435 -50.01 -26.97 -25.05
N ILE A 436 -48.68 -26.82 -25.12
CA ILE A 436 -48.02 -25.60 -25.60
C ILE A 436 -48.46 -25.25 -27.03
N LEU A 437 -48.56 -26.25 -27.92
CA LEU A 437 -49.01 -26.07 -29.29
C LEU A 437 -50.47 -25.61 -29.39
N MET A 438 -51.34 -26.09 -28.50
CA MET A 438 -52.73 -25.63 -28.44
C MET A 438 -52.83 -24.19 -27.95
N THR A 439 -52.03 -23.81 -26.96
CA THR A 439 -51.95 -22.42 -26.48
C THR A 439 -51.42 -21.48 -27.57
N LEU A 440 -50.40 -21.91 -28.32
CA LEU A 440 -49.90 -21.18 -29.50
C LEU A 440 -51.00 -21.04 -30.57
N LYS A 441 -51.70 -22.13 -30.89
CA LYS A 441 -52.79 -22.13 -31.87
C LYS A 441 -53.89 -21.16 -31.48
N HIS A 442 -54.26 -21.11 -30.19
CA HIS A 442 -55.27 -20.18 -29.69
C HIS A 442 -54.83 -18.71 -29.84
N THR A 443 -53.62 -18.38 -29.39
CA THR A 443 -53.10 -16.99 -29.43
C THR A 443 -52.88 -16.46 -30.84
N VAL A 444 -52.46 -17.31 -31.78
CA VAL A 444 -52.25 -16.92 -33.18
C VAL A 444 -53.58 -16.77 -33.93
N ASN A 445 -54.63 -17.48 -33.52
CA ASN A 445 -55.94 -17.42 -34.17
C ASN A 445 -56.74 -16.14 -33.86
N GLU A 446 -56.24 -15.29 -32.94
CA GLU A 446 -56.79 -13.95 -32.68
C GLU A 446 -56.72 -13.05 -33.93
N HIS A 447 -55.76 -13.28 -34.83
CA HIS A 447 -55.61 -12.53 -36.07
C HIS A 447 -55.63 -13.45 -37.29
N LYS A 448 -56.58 -13.26 -38.20
CA LYS A 448 -56.72 -14.08 -39.41
C LYS A 448 -55.90 -13.48 -40.58
N CYS A 449 -54.74 -14.05 -40.87
CA CYS A 449 -53.90 -13.68 -42.00
C CYS A 449 -53.17 -14.90 -42.58
N LEU A 450 -52.45 -14.74 -43.70
CA LEU A 450 -51.70 -15.85 -44.32
C LEU A 450 -50.65 -16.44 -43.36
N LEU A 451 -49.91 -15.59 -42.64
CA LEU A 451 -48.90 -16.03 -41.68
C LEU A 451 -49.50 -16.89 -40.55
N THR A 452 -50.67 -16.52 -40.03
CA THR A 452 -51.32 -17.27 -38.95
C THR A 452 -51.90 -18.60 -39.42
N ARG A 453 -52.41 -18.66 -40.66
CA ARG A 453 -52.80 -19.93 -41.31
C ARG A 453 -51.62 -20.89 -41.46
N ASP A 454 -50.50 -20.41 -41.99
CA ASP A 454 -49.29 -21.21 -42.17
C ASP A 454 -48.77 -21.77 -40.83
N ILE A 455 -48.83 -20.97 -39.76
CA ILE A 455 -48.46 -21.43 -38.41
C ILE A 455 -49.41 -22.53 -37.94
N VAL A 456 -50.72 -22.33 -38.07
CA VAL A 456 -51.73 -23.31 -37.65
C VAL A 456 -51.61 -24.63 -38.41
N ASP A 457 -51.41 -24.59 -39.73
CA ASP A 457 -51.25 -25.79 -40.55
C ASP A 457 -50.02 -26.60 -40.13
N LEU A 458 -48.91 -25.92 -39.79
CA LEU A 458 -47.71 -26.59 -39.31
C LEU A 458 -47.89 -27.16 -37.89
N ILE A 459 -48.64 -26.49 -37.02
CA ILE A 459 -49.00 -27.01 -35.69
C ILE A 459 -49.83 -28.28 -35.85
N ASP A 460 -50.85 -28.27 -36.69
CA ASP A 460 -51.72 -29.43 -36.91
C ASP A 460 -50.93 -30.60 -37.51
N ARG A 461 -49.97 -30.31 -38.39
CA ARG A 461 -49.03 -31.31 -38.91
C ARG A 461 -48.09 -31.86 -37.84
N GLU A 462 -47.59 -31.05 -36.91
CA GLU A 462 -46.76 -31.55 -35.81
C GLU A 462 -47.57 -32.44 -34.88
N VAL A 463 -48.79 -32.04 -34.53
CA VAL A 463 -49.69 -32.82 -33.67
C VAL A 463 -50.05 -34.16 -34.30
N ASP A 464 -50.36 -34.20 -35.60
CA ASP A 464 -50.65 -35.45 -36.32
C ASP A 464 -49.43 -36.38 -36.35
N LEU A 465 -48.25 -35.86 -36.70
CA LEU A 465 -47.02 -36.67 -36.73
C LEU A 465 -46.61 -37.19 -35.34
N MET A 466 -46.82 -36.40 -34.28
CA MET A 466 -46.61 -36.85 -32.91
C MET A 466 -47.59 -37.96 -32.52
N LYS A 467 -48.89 -37.82 -32.86
CA LYS A 467 -49.91 -38.86 -32.60
C LYS A 467 -49.59 -40.17 -33.32
N ARG A 468 -48.91 -40.12 -34.46
CA ARG A 468 -48.42 -41.28 -35.23
C ARG A 468 -47.11 -41.87 -34.70
N GLY A 469 -46.56 -41.34 -33.60
CA GLY A 469 -45.35 -41.88 -32.97
C GLY A 469 -44.04 -41.57 -33.70
N VAL A 470 -43.99 -40.52 -34.53
CA VAL A 470 -42.76 -40.10 -35.21
C VAL A 470 -41.72 -39.63 -34.18
N GLN A 471 -40.49 -40.14 -34.31
CA GLN A 471 -39.39 -39.77 -33.40
C GLN A 471 -39.09 -38.28 -33.42
N THR A 472 -38.81 -37.71 -32.25
CA THR A 472 -38.58 -36.25 -32.05
C THR A 472 -37.48 -35.67 -32.92
N ARG A 473 -36.40 -36.43 -33.20
CA ARG A 473 -35.32 -36.02 -34.12
C ARG A 473 -35.79 -35.70 -35.54
N ASN A 474 -36.83 -36.38 -36.02
CA ASN A 474 -37.37 -36.17 -37.37
C ASN A 474 -38.31 -34.95 -37.44
N LEU A 475 -38.74 -34.43 -36.29
CA LEU A 475 -39.61 -33.25 -36.17
C LEU A 475 -38.83 -31.94 -36.01
N GLU A 476 -37.49 -32.00 -35.90
CA GLU A 476 -36.65 -30.83 -35.62
C GLU A 476 -36.83 -29.71 -36.67
N GLY A 477 -36.85 -30.06 -37.96
CA GLY A 477 -37.07 -29.10 -39.04
C GLY A 477 -38.45 -28.44 -38.98
N LEU A 478 -39.50 -29.22 -38.67
CA LEU A 478 -40.86 -28.72 -38.52
C LEU A 478 -40.97 -27.76 -37.32
N ARG A 479 -40.40 -28.14 -36.18
CA ARG A 479 -40.35 -27.33 -34.95
C ARG A 479 -39.60 -26.01 -35.17
N LYS A 480 -38.43 -26.04 -35.82
CA LYS A 480 -37.69 -24.82 -36.20
C LYS A 480 -38.50 -23.90 -37.11
N ARG A 481 -39.27 -24.47 -38.05
CA ARG A 481 -40.14 -23.68 -38.94
C ARG A 481 -41.28 -23.00 -38.18
N ILE A 482 -41.93 -23.71 -37.26
CA ILE A 482 -42.96 -23.14 -36.37
C ILE A 482 -42.38 -22.01 -35.52
N CYS A 483 -41.23 -22.22 -34.87
CA CYS A 483 -40.55 -21.16 -34.10
C CYS A 483 -40.22 -19.94 -34.96
N THR A 484 -39.73 -20.15 -36.18
CA THR A 484 -39.33 -19.06 -37.08
C THR A 484 -40.54 -18.22 -37.53
N LEU A 485 -41.64 -18.87 -37.91
CA LEU A 485 -42.87 -18.17 -38.30
C LEU A 485 -43.53 -17.48 -37.10
N PHE A 486 -43.50 -18.10 -35.92
CA PHE A 486 -43.99 -17.45 -34.72
C PHE A 486 -43.12 -16.24 -34.32
N LEU A 487 -41.80 -16.30 -34.51
CA LEU A 487 -40.93 -15.14 -34.34
C LEU A 487 -41.27 -14.01 -35.32
N GLN A 488 -41.64 -14.34 -36.57
CA GLN A 488 -42.12 -13.38 -37.54
C GLN A 488 -43.45 -12.74 -37.10
N TYR A 489 -44.35 -13.53 -36.50
CA TYR A 489 -45.58 -13.05 -35.90
C TYR A 489 -45.28 -12.05 -34.76
N ILE A 490 -44.37 -12.39 -33.84
CA ILE A 490 -43.96 -11.50 -32.74
C ILE A 490 -43.30 -10.21 -33.26
N LYS A 491 -42.56 -10.25 -34.37
CA LYS A 491 -41.91 -9.08 -34.98
C LYS A 491 -42.88 -8.16 -35.74
N THR A 492 -44.11 -8.58 -35.95
CA THR A 492 -45.11 -7.82 -36.68
C THR A 492 -45.87 -6.90 -35.73
N GLN A 493 -45.82 -5.58 -35.97
CA GLN A 493 -46.43 -4.58 -35.07
C GLN A 493 -47.93 -4.78 -34.85
N ALA A 494 -48.64 -5.26 -35.87
CA ALA A 494 -50.08 -5.52 -35.78
C ALA A 494 -50.43 -6.52 -34.66
N PHE A 495 -49.49 -7.43 -34.33
CA PHE A 495 -49.68 -8.48 -33.33
C PHE A 495 -48.91 -8.20 -32.03
N ASN A 496 -47.81 -7.43 -32.12
CA ASN A 496 -47.02 -6.97 -30.98
C ASN A 496 -46.64 -5.48 -31.11
N PRO A 497 -47.47 -4.57 -30.56
CA PRO A 497 -47.23 -3.13 -30.66
C PRO A 497 -45.93 -2.66 -29.97
N ALA A 498 -45.45 -3.37 -28.94
CA ALA A 498 -44.25 -2.99 -28.19
C ALA A 498 -42.96 -3.07 -29.03
N VAL A 499 -42.95 -3.87 -30.10
CA VAL A 499 -41.79 -4.07 -30.98
C VAL A 499 -41.59 -2.91 -31.96
N SER A 500 -42.59 -2.05 -32.16
CA SER A 500 -42.53 -0.88 -33.07
C SER A 500 -41.28 -0.01 -32.86
N LYS A 501 -40.92 0.26 -31.59
CA LYS A 501 -39.74 1.07 -31.20
C LYS A 501 -38.39 0.37 -31.41
N LEU A 502 -38.41 -0.94 -31.67
CA LEU A 502 -37.22 -1.80 -31.77
C LEU A 502 -36.87 -2.17 -33.21
N LEU A 503 -37.78 -1.95 -34.17
CA LEU A 503 -37.57 -2.22 -35.59
C LEU A 503 -36.65 -1.16 -36.21
N LYS A 504 -35.65 -1.60 -36.98
CA LYS A 504 -34.62 -0.74 -37.59
C LYS A 504 -35.09 0.09 -38.79
N VAL A 505 -36.28 -0.16 -39.32
CA VAL A 505 -36.80 0.49 -40.52
C VAL A 505 -37.85 1.53 -40.09
N PRO A 506 -37.72 2.83 -40.46
CA PRO A 506 -38.75 3.84 -40.20
C PRO A 506 -39.99 3.49 -41.01
N GLN A 507 -41.16 3.72 -40.45
CA GLN A 507 -42.41 3.25 -41.06
C GLN A 507 -43.02 4.25 -42.05
N ASN A 508 -42.53 5.50 -42.07
CA ASN A 508 -42.93 6.50 -43.06
C ASN A 508 -42.04 6.40 -44.32
N PRO A 509 -42.59 6.12 -45.51
CA PRO A 509 -41.84 6.08 -46.77
C PRO A 509 -41.11 7.41 -47.07
N SER A 510 -41.69 8.53 -46.63
CA SER A 510 -41.16 9.89 -46.82
C SER A 510 -39.91 10.20 -45.98
N GLU A 511 -39.71 9.49 -44.85
CA GLU A 511 -38.50 9.59 -44.02
C GLU A 511 -37.36 8.70 -44.54
N LEU A 512 -37.67 7.70 -45.36
CA LEU A 512 -36.68 6.78 -45.94
C LEU A 512 -35.79 7.46 -46.96
N ASN A 513 -36.31 8.43 -47.72
CA ASN A 513 -35.62 8.99 -48.89
C ASN A 513 -34.51 10.00 -48.57
N LYS A 514 -34.43 10.55 -47.36
CA LYS A 514 -33.49 11.64 -47.05
C LYS A 514 -32.09 11.19 -46.64
N ASP A 515 -31.87 9.90 -46.37
CA ASP A 515 -30.68 9.44 -45.62
C ASP A 515 -30.07 8.12 -46.12
N VAL A 516 -30.37 7.74 -47.37
CA VAL A 516 -30.01 6.45 -47.97
C VAL A 516 -28.97 6.64 -49.08
N LEU A 517 -27.83 5.97 -48.93
CA LEU A 517 -26.70 5.99 -49.84
C LEU A 517 -26.52 4.61 -50.49
N LEU A 518 -26.10 4.59 -51.76
CA LEU A 518 -25.79 3.37 -52.48
C LEU A 518 -24.34 2.94 -52.21
N CYS A 519 -24.16 1.69 -51.76
CA CYS A 519 -22.83 1.11 -51.66
C CYS A 519 -22.30 0.68 -53.03
N ARG A 520 -21.15 1.20 -53.46
CA ARG A 520 -20.54 0.85 -54.76
C ARG A 520 -20.07 -0.60 -54.89
N SER A 521 -19.93 -1.32 -53.77
CA SER A 521 -19.43 -2.71 -53.75
C SER A 521 -20.55 -3.75 -53.73
N CYS A 522 -21.53 -3.62 -52.82
CA CYS A 522 -22.65 -4.58 -52.72
C CYS A 522 -23.93 -4.12 -53.41
N GLN A 523 -23.96 -2.90 -53.98
CA GLN A 523 -25.10 -2.32 -54.68
C GLN A 523 -26.39 -2.25 -53.82
N ARG A 524 -26.25 -2.24 -52.49
CA ARG A 524 -27.38 -2.08 -51.55
C ARG A 524 -27.55 -0.63 -51.14
N TYR A 525 -28.80 -0.21 -51.08
CA TYR A 525 -29.23 1.06 -50.48
C TYR A 525 -29.22 0.93 -48.95
N LEU A 526 -28.37 1.73 -48.30
CA LEU A 526 -28.14 1.67 -46.85
C LEU A 526 -28.14 3.07 -46.26
N ARG A 527 -28.48 3.20 -44.98
CA ARG A 527 -28.40 4.50 -44.30
C ARG A 527 -26.97 5.01 -44.19
N SER A 528 -26.81 6.33 -44.14
CA SER A 528 -25.53 7.04 -43.87
C SER A 528 -24.74 6.44 -42.69
N THR A 529 -25.42 6.00 -41.62
CA THR A 529 -24.81 5.34 -40.45
C THR A 529 -24.09 4.03 -40.75
N ASN A 530 -24.41 3.36 -41.85
CA ASN A 530 -23.79 2.10 -42.28
C ASN A 530 -22.53 2.32 -43.13
N PHE A 531 -22.14 3.57 -43.37
CA PHE A 531 -20.90 3.91 -44.06
C PHE A 531 -19.87 4.44 -43.06
N ILE A 532 -18.59 4.27 -43.39
CA ILE A 532 -17.51 4.85 -42.59
C ILE A 532 -17.35 6.29 -43.06
N ALA A 533 -17.56 7.27 -42.18
CA ALA A 533 -17.22 8.64 -42.50
C ALA A 533 -15.70 8.84 -42.35
N PHE A 534 -15.05 9.40 -43.36
CA PHE A 534 -13.66 9.85 -43.34
C PHE A 534 -13.60 11.37 -43.28
N ALA A 535 -12.40 11.91 -43.09
CA ALA A 535 -12.15 13.35 -43.12
C ALA A 535 -12.74 14.05 -44.35
N LYS A 536 -12.60 13.44 -45.53
CA LYS A 536 -13.06 13.99 -46.81
C LYS A 536 -14.47 13.58 -47.24
N GLY A 537 -15.30 13.06 -46.32
CA GLY A 537 -16.68 12.64 -46.58
C GLY A 537 -16.97 11.17 -46.29
N LEU A 538 -18.15 10.67 -46.68
CA LEU A 538 -18.54 9.28 -46.47
C LEU A 538 -17.84 8.33 -47.44
N SER A 539 -17.41 7.18 -46.92
CA SER A 539 -16.94 6.04 -47.70
C SER A 539 -17.95 5.70 -48.79
N THR A 540 -17.47 5.38 -49.99
CA THR A 540 -18.29 4.84 -51.08
C THR A 540 -18.71 3.38 -50.84
N ARG A 541 -18.05 2.71 -49.88
CA ARG A 541 -18.32 1.33 -49.45
C ARG A 541 -18.93 1.31 -48.06
N CYS A 542 -19.94 0.47 -47.85
CA CYS A 542 -20.52 0.27 -46.53
C CYS A 542 -19.55 -0.45 -45.59
N LYS A 543 -19.79 -0.33 -44.28
CA LYS A 543 -19.00 -0.96 -43.20
C LYS A 543 -18.84 -2.47 -43.40
N ASP A 544 -19.87 -3.15 -43.88
CA ASP A 544 -19.80 -4.59 -44.15
C ASP A 544 -18.87 -4.92 -45.31
N CYS A 545 -18.92 -4.17 -46.41
CA CYS A 545 -18.01 -4.35 -47.53
C CYS A 545 -16.57 -4.01 -47.15
N THR A 546 -16.34 -2.91 -46.42
CA THR A 546 -15.00 -2.54 -45.96
C THR A 546 -14.42 -3.61 -45.02
N ARG A 547 -15.26 -4.20 -44.17
CA ARG A 547 -14.85 -5.31 -43.29
C ARG A 547 -14.51 -6.57 -44.08
N LEU A 548 -15.34 -6.95 -45.05
CA LEU A 548 -15.05 -8.09 -45.92
C LEU A 548 -13.75 -7.86 -46.70
N ASP A 549 -13.52 -6.64 -47.19
CA ASP A 549 -12.28 -6.26 -47.85
C ASP A 549 -11.07 -6.38 -46.89
N ASN A 550 -11.23 -5.98 -45.62
CA ASN A 550 -10.20 -6.16 -44.59
C ASN A 550 -9.87 -7.65 -44.36
N ILE A 551 -10.87 -8.52 -44.23
CA ILE A 551 -10.67 -9.97 -44.05
C ILE A 551 -10.00 -10.58 -45.29
N ALA A 552 -10.40 -10.14 -46.49
CA ALA A 552 -9.92 -10.70 -47.74
C ALA A 552 -8.50 -10.22 -48.12
N ARG A 553 -8.12 -8.99 -47.76
CA ARG A 553 -6.88 -8.37 -48.24
C ARG A 553 -5.87 -8.07 -47.11
N PRO A 554 -6.00 -6.99 -46.30
CA PRO A 554 -4.95 -6.62 -45.36
C PRO A 554 -4.95 -7.40 -44.04
N ARG A 555 -6.07 -8.03 -43.64
CA ARG A 555 -6.27 -8.76 -42.38
C ARG A 555 -5.73 -7.99 -41.15
N ASN A 556 -6.00 -6.69 -41.10
CA ASN A 556 -5.54 -5.85 -40.01
C ASN A 556 -6.42 -6.07 -38.76
N ASP A 557 -5.78 -6.17 -37.59
CA ASP A 557 -6.46 -6.13 -36.30
C ASP A 557 -6.53 -4.68 -35.78
N PHE A 558 -7.75 -4.21 -35.54
CA PHE A 558 -8.02 -2.88 -34.98
C PHE A 558 -8.35 -2.91 -33.48
N SER A 559 -8.36 -4.10 -32.85
CA SER A 559 -8.80 -4.28 -31.47
C SER A 559 -7.92 -3.52 -30.46
N CYS A 560 -6.62 -3.43 -30.72
CA CYS A 560 -5.69 -2.68 -29.88
C CYS A 560 -5.99 -1.18 -29.89
N TYR A 561 -6.18 -0.58 -31.06
CA TYR A 561 -6.53 0.83 -31.21
C TYR A 561 -7.91 1.15 -30.62
N GLN A 562 -8.87 0.22 -30.75
CA GLN A 562 -10.19 0.35 -30.12
C GLN A 562 -10.09 0.35 -28.59
N SER A 563 -9.24 -0.51 -28.01
CA SER A 563 -8.99 -0.53 -26.58
C SER A 563 -8.33 0.77 -26.10
N ILE A 564 -7.37 1.30 -26.85
CA ILE A 564 -6.72 2.59 -26.54
C ILE A 564 -7.75 3.73 -26.58
N LEU A 565 -8.60 3.78 -27.61
CA LEU A 565 -9.66 4.79 -27.73
C LEU A 565 -10.63 4.72 -26.55
N ARG A 566 -11.09 3.51 -26.18
CA ARG A 566 -11.99 3.34 -25.03
C ARG A 566 -11.35 3.81 -23.73
N ARG A 567 -10.07 3.47 -23.48
CA ARG A 567 -9.34 3.93 -22.29
C ARG A 567 -9.21 5.46 -22.27
N LEU A 568 -8.89 6.06 -23.40
CA LEU A 568 -8.79 7.51 -23.54
C LEU A 568 -10.12 8.18 -23.24
N ILE A 569 -11.23 7.69 -23.81
CA ILE A 569 -12.56 8.24 -23.56
C ILE A 569 -12.92 8.14 -22.07
N VAL A 570 -12.68 7.00 -21.43
CA VAL A 570 -12.98 6.80 -20.00
C VAL A 570 -12.11 7.70 -19.12
N ALA A 571 -10.81 7.83 -19.43
CA ALA A 571 -9.91 8.70 -18.68
C ALA A 571 -10.31 10.19 -18.81
N GLU A 572 -10.68 10.62 -20.01
CA GLU A 572 -11.09 12.01 -20.24
C GLU A 572 -12.44 12.34 -19.61
N GLN A 573 -13.39 11.41 -19.57
CA GLN A 573 -14.66 11.60 -18.84
C GLN A 573 -14.46 11.80 -17.33
N GLN A 574 -13.43 11.17 -16.75
CA GLN A 574 -13.10 11.34 -15.34
C GLN A 574 -12.50 12.74 -15.06
N LEU A 575 -11.75 13.29 -16.02
CA LEU A 575 -11.09 14.59 -15.89
C LEU A 575 -12.01 15.76 -16.26
N SER A 576 -12.78 15.63 -17.34
CA SER A 576 -13.61 16.71 -17.88
C SER A 576 -14.90 16.15 -18.48
N LYS A 577 -16.05 16.54 -17.91
CA LYS A 577 -17.37 16.14 -18.43
C LYS A 577 -17.73 16.82 -19.76
N GLU A 578 -17.01 17.89 -20.12
CA GLU A 578 -17.28 18.71 -21.30
C GLU A 578 -16.39 18.39 -22.51
N SER A 579 -15.42 17.47 -22.37
CA SER A 579 -14.53 17.10 -23.48
C SER A 579 -15.30 16.43 -24.63
N LYS A 580 -15.32 17.06 -25.81
CA LYS A 580 -16.05 16.54 -27.00
C LYS A 580 -15.13 15.84 -27.99
N ILE A 581 -13.86 16.23 -28.06
CA ILE A 581 -12.90 15.77 -29.07
C ILE A 581 -12.65 14.24 -29.02
N PRO A 582 -12.41 13.60 -27.86
CA PRO A 582 -12.29 12.14 -27.75
C PRO A 582 -13.42 11.32 -28.38
N PHE A 583 -14.65 11.81 -28.30
CA PHE A 583 -15.85 11.10 -28.77
C PHE A 583 -16.07 11.20 -30.27
N LEU A 584 -15.44 12.19 -30.90
CA LEU A 584 -15.52 12.40 -32.33
C LEU A 584 -14.47 11.56 -33.09
N LEU A 585 -13.47 11.02 -32.38
CA LEU A 585 -12.40 10.20 -32.96
C LEU A 585 -12.88 8.78 -33.30
N LYS A 586 -12.36 8.25 -34.41
CA LYS A 586 -12.56 6.87 -34.83
C LYS A 586 -11.33 6.02 -34.58
N VAL A 587 -11.48 4.71 -34.71
CA VAL A 587 -10.40 3.75 -34.46
C VAL A 587 -9.26 3.96 -35.47
N GLU A 588 -9.59 4.33 -36.70
CA GLU A 588 -8.64 4.67 -37.76
C GLU A 588 -7.84 5.94 -37.44
N ASP A 589 -8.45 6.92 -36.78
CA ASP A 589 -7.79 8.16 -36.38
C ASP A 589 -6.76 7.92 -35.27
N ILE A 590 -7.10 7.04 -34.32
CA ILE A 590 -6.17 6.60 -33.27
C ILE A 590 -5.02 5.79 -33.87
N ARG A 591 -5.30 4.93 -34.86
CA ARG A 591 -4.26 4.23 -35.61
C ARG A 591 -3.32 5.20 -36.31
N TYR A 592 -3.84 6.23 -36.99
CA TYR A 592 -3.03 7.26 -37.63
C TYR A 592 -2.14 7.99 -36.61
N LEU A 593 -2.70 8.41 -35.47
CA LEU A 593 -1.93 9.02 -34.40
C LEU A 593 -0.79 8.11 -33.95
N ILE A 594 -1.05 6.84 -33.70
CA ILE A 594 -0.02 5.93 -33.18
C ILE A 594 1.01 5.58 -34.26
N GLU A 595 0.59 5.10 -35.43
CA GLU A 595 1.51 4.59 -36.45
C GLU A 595 2.25 5.71 -37.21
N VAL A 596 1.58 6.82 -37.51
CA VAL A 596 2.14 7.87 -38.37
C VAL A 596 2.71 9.02 -37.55
N VAL A 597 1.98 9.52 -36.56
CA VAL A 597 2.44 10.67 -35.76
C VAL A 597 3.46 10.24 -34.70
N TRP A 598 3.21 9.11 -34.04
CA TRP A 598 4.06 8.61 -32.96
C TRP A 598 4.94 7.41 -33.34
N LEU A 599 4.89 6.93 -34.58
CA LEU A 599 5.74 5.84 -35.12
C LEU A 599 5.67 4.54 -34.31
N SER A 600 4.51 4.25 -33.71
CA SER A 600 4.24 3.07 -32.88
C SER A 600 5.17 2.92 -31.67
N GLN A 601 5.69 4.04 -31.15
CA GLN A 601 6.64 4.06 -30.03
C GLN A 601 6.24 5.09 -28.96
N SER A 602 6.51 4.76 -27.70
CA SER A 602 6.37 5.75 -26.63
C SER A 602 7.37 6.90 -26.80
N ALA A 603 6.97 8.10 -26.39
CA ALA A 603 7.76 9.30 -26.61
C ALA A 603 9.09 9.30 -25.82
N LEU A 604 9.13 8.64 -24.65
CA LEU A 604 10.29 8.65 -23.76
C LEU A 604 11.15 7.38 -23.91
N ASN A 605 10.60 6.18 -23.63
CA ASN A 605 11.37 4.94 -23.67
C ASN A 605 11.33 4.19 -25.01
N ALA A 606 10.72 4.78 -26.05
CA ALA A 606 10.54 4.15 -27.37
C ALA A 606 9.89 2.76 -27.32
N SER A 607 9.02 2.50 -26.34
CA SER A 607 8.40 1.18 -26.18
C SER A 607 7.39 0.94 -27.30
N SER A 608 7.49 -0.20 -27.99
CA SER A 608 6.61 -0.58 -29.11
C SER A 608 5.41 -1.45 -28.71
N ASP A 609 5.24 -1.70 -27.42
CA ASP A 609 4.15 -2.53 -26.88
C ASP A 609 2.82 -1.77 -26.88
N LEU A 610 2.06 -1.87 -27.99
CA LEU A 610 0.77 -1.19 -28.20
C LEU A 610 -0.22 -1.35 -27.03
N TYR A 611 -0.17 -2.46 -26.26
CA TYR A 611 -1.08 -2.68 -25.14
C TYR A 611 -0.73 -1.81 -23.92
N ASN A 612 0.55 -1.52 -23.74
CA ASN A 612 1.10 -0.68 -22.68
C ASN A 612 1.08 0.82 -23.03
N LEU A 613 0.79 1.17 -24.28
CA LEU A 613 0.72 2.56 -24.72
C LEU A 613 -0.61 3.22 -24.37
N MET A 614 -0.52 4.50 -24.00
CA MET A 614 -1.63 5.38 -23.67
C MET A 614 -1.39 6.76 -24.27
N LEU A 615 -2.46 7.36 -24.78
CA LEU A 615 -2.48 8.76 -25.21
C LEU A 615 -2.97 9.61 -24.04
N VAL A 616 -2.13 10.53 -23.59
CA VAL A 616 -2.38 11.41 -22.43
C VAL A 616 -2.33 12.87 -22.87
N ARG A 617 -2.94 13.78 -22.11
CA ARG A 617 -2.81 15.24 -22.31
C ARG A 617 -1.34 15.63 -22.25
N TRP A 618 -0.88 16.47 -23.18
CA TRP A 618 0.46 17.03 -23.12
C TRP A 618 0.53 18.20 -22.13
N GLU A 619 -0.42 19.13 -22.20
CA GLU A 619 -0.64 20.19 -21.21
C GLU A 619 -1.90 19.86 -20.41
N HIS A 620 -1.76 19.64 -19.09
CA HIS A 620 -2.87 19.25 -18.20
C HIS A 620 -4.03 20.24 -18.18
N GLN A 621 -3.72 21.54 -18.32
CA GLN A 621 -4.67 22.65 -18.25
C GLN A 621 -5.60 22.73 -19.47
N LYS A 622 -5.20 22.14 -20.60
CA LYS A 622 -5.97 22.14 -21.83
C LYS A 622 -6.64 20.79 -22.02
N ASP A 623 -7.80 20.80 -22.66
CA ASP A 623 -8.49 19.58 -23.00
C ASP A 623 -7.68 18.71 -23.97
N TRP A 624 -7.94 17.41 -23.89
CA TRP A 624 -7.30 16.46 -24.75
C TRP A 624 -7.68 16.70 -26.21
N SER A 625 -6.68 16.75 -27.08
CA SER A 625 -6.86 16.83 -28.52
C SER A 625 -5.68 16.16 -29.23
N PRO A 626 -5.81 15.81 -30.52
CA PRO A 626 -4.69 15.28 -31.32
C PRO A 626 -3.44 16.18 -31.31
N TRP A 627 -3.60 17.48 -31.04
CA TRP A 627 -2.53 18.48 -30.95
C TRP A 627 -2.22 18.94 -29.52
N ASN A 628 -2.80 18.28 -28.51
CA ASN A 628 -2.45 18.39 -27.10
C ASN A 628 -2.32 16.98 -26.50
N CYS A 629 -1.67 16.05 -27.22
CA CYS A 629 -1.51 14.67 -26.76
C CYS A 629 -0.05 14.22 -26.76
N ILE A 630 0.27 13.24 -25.93
CA ILE A 630 1.54 12.53 -25.95
C ILE A 630 1.30 11.02 -25.82
N LEU A 631 2.01 10.22 -26.62
CA LEU A 631 1.97 8.77 -26.55
C LEU A 631 3.02 8.26 -25.56
N LEU A 632 2.57 7.70 -24.45
CA LEU A 632 3.43 7.26 -23.35
C LEU A 632 3.13 5.80 -22.98
N SER A 633 4.09 5.13 -22.35
CA SER A 633 3.77 3.88 -21.63
C SER A 633 2.98 4.18 -20.35
N LYS A 634 2.31 3.19 -19.76
CA LYS A 634 1.57 3.38 -18.48
C LYS A 634 2.43 4.00 -17.37
N GLU A 635 3.67 3.56 -17.25
CA GLU A 635 4.64 4.06 -16.24
C GLU A 635 5.05 5.51 -16.54
N GLU A 636 5.36 5.81 -17.80
CA GLU A 636 5.69 7.16 -18.26
C GLU A 636 4.51 8.12 -18.07
N ALA A 637 3.29 7.66 -18.32
CA ALA A 637 2.08 8.44 -18.11
C ALA A 637 1.89 8.79 -16.63
N SER A 638 2.11 7.85 -15.70
CA SER A 638 2.07 8.12 -14.26
C SER A 638 3.08 9.20 -13.85
N ALA A 639 4.30 9.14 -14.38
CA ALA A 639 5.30 10.17 -14.13
C ALA A 639 4.92 11.53 -14.77
N HIS A 640 4.33 11.50 -15.97
CA HIS A 640 3.87 12.71 -16.65
C HIS A 640 2.73 13.39 -15.89
N PHE A 641 1.82 12.64 -15.27
CA PHE A 641 0.73 13.21 -14.47
C PHE A 641 1.21 13.99 -13.23
N GLU A 642 2.44 13.75 -12.75
CA GLU A 642 3.05 14.52 -11.65
C GLU A 642 3.69 15.84 -12.13
N VAL A 643 3.74 16.09 -13.44
CA VAL A 643 4.36 17.28 -14.04
C VAL A 643 3.38 18.45 -14.09
N GLU A 644 3.64 19.50 -13.30
CA GLU A 644 2.83 20.73 -13.31
C GLU A 644 3.11 21.62 -14.54
N ASP A 645 4.37 21.86 -14.88
CA ASP A 645 4.78 22.69 -16.02
C ASP A 645 5.71 21.94 -16.97
N VAL A 646 5.20 21.66 -18.15
CA VAL A 646 5.87 20.93 -19.23
C VAL A 646 7.13 21.64 -19.70
N ASN A 647 7.14 22.98 -19.72
CA ASN A 647 8.28 23.77 -20.21
C ASN A 647 9.46 23.76 -19.23
N LYS A 648 9.20 23.47 -17.94
CA LYS A 648 10.24 23.34 -16.92
C LYS A 648 10.71 21.89 -16.76
N ALA A 649 9.84 20.92 -16.99
CA ALA A 649 10.13 19.51 -16.75
C ALA A 649 10.85 18.82 -17.92
N TYR A 650 10.56 19.21 -19.17
CA TYR A 650 11.16 18.59 -20.36
C TYR A 650 12.20 19.48 -21.02
N GLU A 651 13.21 18.85 -21.64
CA GLU A 651 14.22 19.55 -22.42
C GLU A 651 13.60 20.22 -23.66
N MET A 652 14.09 21.41 -24.02
CA MET A 652 13.59 22.19 -25.17
C MET A 652 13.62 21.42 -26.49
N THR A 653 14.64 20.60 -26.72
CA THR A 653 14.76 19.75 -27.93
C THR A 653 13.63 18.73 -28.02
N PHE A 654 13.22 18.15 -26.88
CA PHE A 654 12.10 17.21 -26.81
C PHE A 654 10.76 17.92 -27.00
N ILE A 655 10.55 19.08 -26.35
CA ILE A 655 9.34 19.89 -26.53
C ILE A 655 9.14 20.24 -28.01
N HIS A 656 10.22 20.62 -28.72
CA HIS A 656 10.16 20.93 -30.15
C HIS A 656 9.75 19.72 -31.00
N LYS A 657 10.25 18.52 -30.67
CA LYS A 657 9.82 17.27 -31.33
C LYS A 657 8.34 16.99 -31.13
N VAL A 658 7.83 17.16 -29.90
CA VAL A 658 6.40 16.96 -29.59
C VAL A 658 5.54 17.99 -30.32
N LYS A 659 5.90 19.27 -30.31
CA LYS A 659 5.21 20.32 -31.07
C LYS A 659 5.21 20.05 -32.58
N HIS A 660 6.29 19.49 -33.13
CA HIS A 660 6.32 19.08 -34.54
C HIS A 660 5.30 17.97 -34.84
N LYS A 661 5.21 16.96 -33.97
CA LYS A 661 4.20 15.90 -34.06
C LYS A 661 2.78 16.44 -33.95
N HIS A 662 2.53 17.41 -33.06
CA HIS A 662 1.23 18.09 -32.97
C HIS A 662 0.85 18.79 -34.27
N ARG A 663 1.78 19.51 -34.92
CA ARG A 663 1.51 20.13 -36.23
C ARG A 663 1.18 19.11 -37.30
N LEU A 664 1.86 17.95 -37.30
CA LEU A 664 1.55 16.85 -38.21
C LEU A 664 0.12 16.33 -37.98
N ALA A 665 -0.27 16.13 -36.73
CA ALA A 665 -1.64 15.77 -36.37
C ALA A 665 -2.64 16.85 -36.82
N GLN A 666 -2.38 18.13 -36.54
CA GLN A 666 -3.26 19.23 -36.96
C GLN A 666 -3.54 19.22 -38.47
N ARG A 667 -2.52 18.98 -39.30
CA ARG A 667 -2.69 18.90 -40.77
C ARG A 667 -3.58 17.75 -41.23
N TYR A 668 -3.62 16.65 -40.49
CA TYR A 668 -4.49 15.52 -40.79
C TYR A 668 -5.91 15.78 -40.28
N PHE A 669 -6.04 16.21 -39.02
CA PHE A 669 -7.33 16.42 -38.38
C PHE A 669 -8.08 17.67 -38.87
N SER A 670 -7.38 18.69 -39.39
CA SER A 670 -8.01 19.87 -40.02
C SER A 670 -8.79 19.53 -41.30
N GLN A 671 -8.51 18.36 -41.90
CA GLN A 671 -9.26 17.89 -43.06
C GLN A 671 -10.64 17.34 -42.67
N ILE A 672 -10.89 17.09 -41.37
CA ILE A 672 -12.19 16.63 -40.86
C ILE A 672 -13.01 17.87 -40.50
N SER A 673 -14.09 18.13 -41.23
CA SER A 673 -14.90 19.34 -41.08
C SER A 673 -15.35 19.63 -39.64
N ILE A 674 -15.78 18.61 -38.90
CA ILE A 674 -16.23 18.74 -37.50
C ILE A 674 -15.05 19.07 -36.57
N MET A 675 -13.83 18.63 -36.88
CA MET A 675 -12.63 18.93 -36.07
C MET A 675 -12.02 20.29 -36.40
N ALA A 676 -12.22 20.78 -37.62
CA ALA A 676 -11.75 22.10 -38.06
C ALA A 676 -12.35 23.23 -37.20
N GLU A 677 -13.62 23.12 -36.79
CA GLU A 677 -14.29 24.06 -35.90
C GLU A 677 -13.58 24.22 -34.54
N TYR A 678 -12.93 23.15 -34.05
CA TYR A 678 -12.15 23.18 -32.80
C TYR A 678 -10.72 23.70 -32.99
N LEU A 679 -10.23 23.78 -34.23
CA LEU A 679 -8.94 24.39 -34.55
C LEU A 679 -9.07 25.91 -34.68
N ASP A 680 -10.19 26.40 -35.23
CA ASP A 680 -10.43 27.82 -35.45
C ASP A 680 -10.75 28.59 -34.15
N SER A 681 -11.30 27.91 -33.13
CA SER A 681 -11.55 28.52 -31.81
C SER A 681 -10.29 28.68 -30.94
N ALA A 682 -9.15 28.12 -31.35
CA ALA A 682 -7.88 28.14 -30.60
C ALA A 682 -6.83 29.14 -31.13
N ALA A 683 -7.12 29.91 -32.17
CA ALA A 683 -6.19 30.89 -32.75
C ALA A 683 -6.58 32.34 -32.40
N PRO A 684 -5.65 33.17 -31.86
CA PRO A 684 -5.80 34.62 -31.95
C PRO A 684 -5.68 35.06 -33.42
N PRO A 685 -6.30 36.18 -33.83
CA PRO A 685 -6.30 36.62 -35.22
C PRO A 685 -4.87 36.84 -35.71
N ALA A 686 -4.51 36.16 -36.79
CA ALA A 686 -3.21 36.26 -37.42
C ALA A 686 -2.94 37.70 -37.87
N ALA A 687 -2.12 38.42 -37.11
CA ALA A 687 -1.45 39.61 -37.59
C ALA A 687 -0.48 39.21 -38.71
N ALA A 688 -0.55 39.95 -39.80
CA ALA A 688 0.28 39.83 -40.98
C ALA A 688 1.77 39.71 -40.64
N LEU A 689 2.43 38.70 -41.21
CA LEU A 689 3.84 38.77 -41.54
C LEU A 689 4.05 37.93 -42.80
N SER A 690 3.96 38.67 -43.91
CA SER A 690 4.62 38.33 -45.16
C SER A 690 6.12 38.14 -44.92
N ASN A 691 6.70 37.31 -45.79
CA ASN A 691 8.13 37.13 -46.04
C ASN A 691 8.89 36.27 -45.03
N GLN A 692 9.10 34.99 -45.38
CA GLN A 692 10.44 34.52 -45.72
C GLN A 692 10.41 33.12 -46.40
N LEU A 693 10.74 33.15 -47.69
CA LEU A 693 11.52 32.18 -48.47
C LEU A 693 11.08 30.71 -48.51
N LEU A 694 10.36 30.41 -49.59
CA LEU A 694 10.27 29.09 -50.24
C LEU A 694 11.68 28.52 -50.49
N SER A 695 12.01 27.41 -49.80
CA SER A 695 12.95 26.43 -50.32
C SER A 695 12.18 25.16 -50.67
N LYS A 696 12.10 24.88 -51.97
CA LYS A 696 11.54 23.64 -52.52
C LYS A 696 12.48 22.49 -52.13
N PRO A 697 12.01 21.37 -51.58
CA PRO A 697 12.82 20.16 -51.49
C PRO A 697 12.93 19.52 -52.88
N ILE A 698 14.17 19.29 -53.29
CA ILE A 698 14.59 18.61 -54.51
C ILE A 698 14.04 17.17 -54.47
N THR A 699 13.27 16.81 -55.49
CA THR A 699 12.85 15.45 -55.83
C THR A 699 14.08 14.63 -56.22
N MET A 700 14.58 13.75 -55.34
CA MET A 700 15.41 12.63 -55.79
C MET A 700 14.48 11.48 -56.22
N ALA A 701 14.21 11.45 -57.53
CA ALA A 701 13.73 10.26 -58.20
C ALA A 701 14.89 9.26 -58.31
N THR A 702 14.86 8.20 -57.51
CA THR A 702 15.72 7.03 -57.76
C THR A 702 15.14 6.26 -58.96
N HIS A 703 15.66 6.58 -60.15
CA HIS A 703 15.54 5.74 -61.34
C HIS A 703 16.17 4.37 -61.05
N ARG A 704 15.37 3.31 -61.12
CA ARG A 704 15.86 1.95 -61.31
C ARG A 704 16.28 1.83 -62.77
N LEU A 705 17.58 1.66 -63.01
CA LEU A 705 18.11 1.25 -64.31
C LEU A 705 17.72 -0.21 -64.54
N ALA A 706 16.80 -0.42 -65.48
CA ALA A 706 16.62 -1.68 -66.17
C ALA A 706 17.69 -1.77 -67.25
N THR A 707 18.51 -2.81 -67.19
CA THR A 707 19.39 -3.23 -68.29
C THR A 707 18.59 -4.19 -69.16
N ASP A 708 18.15 -3.73 -70.32
CA ASP A 708 17.78 -4.60 -71.44
C ASP A 708 18.97 -4.73 -72.40
N PRO A 709 19.21 -5.90 -72.99
CA PRO A 709 20.33 -6.15 -73.89
C PRO A 709 20.01 -5.70 -75.32
N SER A 710 20.98 -5.10 -75.99
CA SER A 710 20.95 -4.83 -77.43
C SER A 710 21.22 -6.10 -78.26
N PRO A 711 20.69 -6.18 -79.49
CA PRO A 711 20.84 -7.34 -80.38
C PRO A 711 22.10 -7.25 -81.27
N ASP A 712 22.31 -8.35 -81.99
CA ASP A 712 23.07 -8.53 -83.24
C ASP A 712 24.47 -9.19 -83.21
N SER A 713 24.43 -10.47 -83.60
CA SER A 713 25.10 -11.05 -84.77
C SER A 713 26.46 -11.77 -84.63
N ALA A 714 26.51 -12.90 -85.33
CA ALA A 714 27.65 -13.63 -85.90
C ALA A 714 28.56 -14.44 -84.94
N HIS A 715 28.22 -15.71 -84.70
CA HIS A 715 28.73 -16.88 -85.44
C HIS A 715 28.22 -18.19 -84.83
#